data_AF-A0A819XL58-F1
#
_entry.id   AF-A0A819XL58-F1
#
_cell.length_a   1.000
_cell.length_b   1.000
_cell.length_c   1.000
_cell.angle_alpha   90.00
_cell.angle_beta   90.00
_cell.angle_gamma   90.00
#
_symmetry.space_group_name_H-M   'P 1'
#
loop_
_entity.id
_entity.type
_entity.pdbx_description
1 polymer ?
#
loop_
_entity_poly.entity_id
_entity_poly.type
_entity_poly.pdbx_seq_one_letter_code
_entity_poly.pdbx_strand_id
1 'polypeptide(L)'
;MTFQKCRYEDTIVDIPVRCINKNRYLFLQDVHDHFVGIRRFTLKDESIPFVKNNDHSVIYPQRILASIHDVIDCYTSTPADEATLSNTLNMILKNTEIFNTKIDAIQRQIFEQAEYPIPHLFIVLPEETSFNPSTWFYHTYRLHFLCDCENENERHFALHDGYKISKPHEFFRKYGPYLRHILTVIKGMACVGSIVLPQLSSIHMGLSNFTALQKKEFCNSIIDKAERAGEILTKVEECLNISTEATIQEVDGATLRQIRRYLEKVDNHDTLGNLHRSMTSDGRVRWVCVKHRNGPCSNANIQQLRKDFQQLGGKIKDDVALVKKLHKDKFEKFIKLLDQGLTFSTIRLENLRLKKDLFSEFLHVVSMKNKIDKLELENIFVTNYGRDIPKRDIISQLNNTVKSVGNLIIEYTFTKPLEKFQSKLFNAIKETHSRLIFKIRPAEVTSSLELTGTNEVGFTLSIKSDDETDSVKYSSAINNIFEELKISTLHLNNAVFSESHWNTIRKLVVGSQNLEEMIMNCPSTLNETQEWLFSLCKNESLKVLHIMNGPKQANVCVEIFQMLKEKNTLEKFSLTSSTYRLQLDFISASLQNRYSTLTGIAKWCTSNNSDVLIIQKFLQIIPVHHLSLDLTNINCETSLTQLAETINQLPLLKILELQSKTSCAVFHREKRIFNRESSVRESELLPCVQCRKPSLRKKFKKYLSFLSCISPKYYHSSQKESSNPPSQISSEREDRRAMSVEPYSHVSSNPLYKQIQEIAFNFTLKQFQITISPDVNISHIASSIQSNSTVTHLRFVGQIEETDMTTLIKAFRKNTIISHLSLKEIEISLLNLRQIFDMSYDNRKLRVLEIHHCTSDSNRNLFQQEIKQSLSENRTLEIFV
;
A
#
# COMPACT_ATOMS: atom_id res chain seq x y z
N MET A 1 -46.56 -32.39 77.02
CA MET A 1 -45.68 -32.29 75.84
C MET A 1 -45.59 -33.66 75.21
N THR A 2 -45.56 -33.76 73.88
CA THR A 2 -45.31 -35.03 73.17
C THR A 2 -43.83 -35.12 72.84
N PHE A 3 -43.24 -36.30 73.00
CA PHE A 3 -41.83 -36.57 72.74
C PHE A 3 -41.69 -37.63 71.63
N GLN A 4 -40.57 -37.58 70.92
CA GLN A 4 -40.14 -38.57 69.94
C GLN A 4 -38.89 -39.25 70.47
N LYS A 5 -38.92 -40.58 70.57
CA LYS A 5 -37.72 -41.37 70.88
C LYS A 5 -36.79 -41.35 69.67
N CYS A 6 -35.56 -40.89 69.88
CA CYS A 6 -34.50 -40.90 68.88
C CYS A 6 -33.34 -41.75 69.42
N ARG A 7 -32.83 -42.67 68.60
CA ARG A 7 -31.69 -43.52 68.93
C ARG A 7 -30.48 -43.11 68.12
N TYR A 8 -29.34 -42.90 68.76
CA TYR A 8 -28.04 -42.78 68.11
C TYR A 8 -27.10 -43.78 68.77
N GLU A 9 -26.53 -44.70 67.98
CA GLU A 9 -25.80 -45.86 68.49
C GLU A 9 -26.66 -46.63 69.50
N ASP A 10 -26.17 -46.83 70.73
CA ASP A 10 -26.89 -47.54 71.80
C ASP A 10 -27.71 -46.60 72.71
N THR A 11 -27.74 -45.29 72.42
CA THR A 11 -28.38 -44.28 73.29
C THR A 11 -29.74 -43.85 72.74
N ILE A 12 -30.79 -43.90 73.56
CA ILE A 12 -32.15 -43.45 73.21
C ILE A 12 -32.52 -42.24 74.07
N VAL A 13 -32.97 -41.16 73.44
CA VAL A 13 -33.38 -39.91 74.11
C VAL A 13 -34.79 -39.49 73.65
N ASP A 14 -35.58 -38.97 74.59
CA ASP A 14 -36.90 -38.39 74.33
C ASP A 14 -36.76 -36.91 73.93
N ILE A 15 -37.01 -36.58 72.66
CA ILE A 15 -36.82 -35.24 72.10
C ILE A 15 -38.19 -34.55 71.90
N PRO A 16 -38.36 -33.28 72.32
CA PRO A 16 -39.66 -32.59 72.22
C PRO A 16 -40.13 -32.45 70.77
N VAL A 17 -41.41 -32.70 70.54
CA VAL A 17 -42.07 -32.60 69.24
C VAL A 17 -42.97 -31.37 69.21
N ARG A 18 -42.93 -30.60 68.11
CA ARG A 18 -43.74 -29.38 67.97
C ARG A 18 -44.90 -29.61 66.99
N CYS A 19 -46.09 -29.09 67.32
CA CYS A 19 -47.26 -29.17 66.46
C CYS A 19 -47.36 -27.95 65.53
N ILE A 20 -47.41 -28.16 64.22
CA ILE A 20 -47.62 -27.11 63.20
C ILE A 20 -48.68 -27.62 62.23
N ASN A 21 -49.75 -26.85 62.02
CA ASN A 21 -50.84 -27.20 61.10
C ASN A 21 -51.42 -28.62 61.34
N LYS A 22 -51.63 -28.98 62.61
CA LYS A 22 -52.10 -30.30 63.09
C LYS A 22 -51.12 -31.47 62.88
N ASN A 23 -49.99 -31.25 62.22
CA ASN A 23 -48.92 -32.24 62.10
C ASN A 23 -47.88 -32.06 63.20
N ARG A 24 -47.24 -33.18 63.57
CA ARG A 24 -46.21 -33.24 64.60
C ARG A 24 -44.84 -33.37 63.94
N TYR A 25 -43.92 -32.48 64.29
CA TYR A 25 -42.60 -32.40 63.68
C TYR A 25 -41.49 -32.51 64.71
N LEU A 26 -40.48 -33.30 64.38
CA LEU A 26 -39.18 -33.31 65.05
C LEU A 26 -38.24 -32.36 64.30
N PHE A 27 -37.72 -31.35 65.00
CA PHE A 27 -36.80 -30.38 64.42
C PHE A 27 -35.37 -30.86 64.53
N LEU A 28 -34.57 -30.65 63.48
CA LEU A 28 -33.17 -31.06 63.46
C LEU A 28 -32.36 -30.41 64.59
N GLN A 29 -32.65 -29.14 64.92
CA GLN A 29 -31.97 -28.44 66.00
C GLN A 29 -32.20 -29.12 67.36
N ASP A 30 -33.45 -29.49 67.66
CA ASP A 30 -33.81 -30.18 68.90
C ASP A 30 -33.11 -31.57 68.99
N VAL A 31 -32.81 -32.18 67.84
CA VAL A 31 -31.96 -33.40 67.75
C VAL A 31 -30.49 -33.07 67.99
N HIS A 32 -29.96 -32.00 67.37
CA HIS A 32 -28.55 -31.59 67.53
C HIS A 32 -28.19 -31.18 68.95
N ASP A 33 -29.15 -30.68 69.71
CA ASP A 33 -28.96 -30.35 71.12
C ASP A 33 -28.67 -31.61 71.99
N HIS A 34 -29.02 -32.81 71.50
CA HIS A 34 -28.77 -34.09 72.18
C HIS A 34 -27.72 -34.96 71.45
N PHE A 35 -27.71 -34.93 70.12
CA PHE A 35 -26.82 -35.70 69.26
C PHE A 35 -26.18 -34.79 68.20
N VAL A 36 -24.93 -34.37 68.43
CA VAL A 36 -24.22 -33.47 67.53
C VAL A 36 -23.90 -34.17 66.21
N GLY A 37 -24.14 -33.49 65.07
CA GLY A 37 -23.71 -33.97 63.76
C GLY A 37 -24.63 -34.97 63.06
N ILE A 38 -25.81 -35.26 63.62
CA ILE A 38 -26.83 -36.09 62.96
C ILE A 38 -27.30 -35.43 61.66
N ARG A 39 -27.30 -36.16 60.55
CA ARG A 39 -27.82 -35.66 59.27
C ARG A 39 -28.82 -36.58 58.59
N ARG A 40 -28.90 -37.84 59.03
CA ARG A 40 -29.79 -38.84 58.45
C ARG A 40 -30.63 -39.49 59.54
N PHE A 41 -31.88 -39.73 59.21
CA PHE A 41 -32.87 -40.37 60.05
C PHE A 41 -33.44 -41.59 59.34
N THR A 42 -33.59 -42.71 60.03
CA THR A 42 -34.34 -43.86 59.53
C THR A 42 -35.40 -44.29 60.54
N LEU A 43 -36.45 -44.92 60.04
CA LEU A 43 -37.49 -45.55 60.84
C LEU A 43 -37.71 -46.93 60.27
N LYS A 44 -37.44 -47.98 61.06
CA LYS A 44 -37.51 -49.38 60.59
C LYS A 44 -36.66 -49.60 59.34
N ASP A 45 -35.43 -49.10 59.38
CA ASP A 45 -34.44 -49.14 58.29
C ASP A 45 -34.79 -48.33 57.02
N GLU A 46 -35.94 -47.66 56.97
CA GLU A 46 -36.32 -46.77 55.86
C GLU A 46 -35.90 -45.31 56.12
N SER A 47 -35.30 -44.65 55.13
CA SER A 47 -34.85 -43.25 55.23
C SER A 47 -36.01 -42.28 55.34
N ILE A 48 -35.98 -41.40 56.35
CA ILE A 48 -36.99 -40.35 56.54
C ILE A 48 -36.49 -39.05 55.88
N PRO A 49 -37.14 -38.57 54.81
CA PRO A 49 -36.75 -37.32 54.17
C PRO A 49 -37.17 -36.12 55.03
N PHE A 50 -36.40 -35.03 54.92
CA PHE A 50 -36.85 -33.73 55.43
C PHE A 50 -38.11 -33.26 54.70
N VAL A 51 -38.99 -32.60 55.45
CA VAL A 51 -40.24 -32.04 54.91
C VAL A 51 -39.89 -30.96 53.88
N LYS A 52 -40.51 -31.07 52.70
CA LYS A 52 -40.37 -30.11 51.60
C LYS A 52 -41.64 -29.27 51.43
N ASN A 53 -41.50 -28.04 50.94
CA ASN A 53 -42.64 -27.23 50.53
C ASN A 53 -43.17 -27.68 49.14
N ASN A 54 -44.18 -26.98 48.64
CA ASN A 54 -44.79 -27.25 47.33
C ASN A 54 -43.79 -27.13 46.17
N ASP A 55 -42.70 -26.37 46.32
CA ASP A 55 -41.65 -26.20 45.32
C ASP A 55 -40.54 -27.26 45.41
N HIS A 56 -40.77 -28.34 46.17
CA HIS A 56 -39.80 -29.40 46.45
C HIS A 56 -38.52 -28.96 47.19
N SER A 57 -38.49 -27.74 47.73
CA SER A 57 -37.38 -27.25 48.56
C SER A 57 -37.56 -27.66 50.03
N VAL A 58 -36.47 -28.04 50.71
CA VAL A 58 -36.50 -28.42 52.13
C VAL A 58 -36.89 -27.22 52.98
N ILE A 59 -37.88 -27.39 53.86
CA ILE A 59 -38.37 -26.26 54.67
C ILE A 59 -37.38 -25.95 55.80
N TYR A 60 -37.07 -24.66 56.00
CA TYR A 60 -36.30 -24.17 57.13
C TYR A 60 -37.21 -23.64 58.26
N PRO A 61 -36.95 -23.95 59.55
CA PRO A 61 -35.91 -24.86 60.02
C PRO A 61 -36.23 -26.31 59.66
N GLN A 62 -35.15 -27.07 59.40
CA GLN A 62 -35.21 -28.46 58.95
C GLN A 62 -35.94 -29.33 59.96
N ARG A 63 -36.88 -30.12 59.46
CA ARG A 63 -37.76 -30.96 60.28
C ARG A 63 -38.22 -32.21 59.53
N ILE A 64 -38.49 -33.26 60.29
CA ILE A 64 -39.09 -34.51 59.81
C ILE A 64 -40.45 -34.72 60.48
N LEU A 65 -41.30 -35.55 59.87
CA LEU A 65 -42.55 -35.97 60.51
C LEU A 65 -42.22 -36.88 61.71
N ALA A 66 -42.80 -36.60 62.87
CA ALA A 66 -42.60 -37.42 64.06
C ALA A 66 -43.49 -38.67 64.02
N SER A 67 -42.92 -39.83 64.40
CA SER A 67 -43.66 -41.06 64.71
C SER A 67 -43.56 -41.35 66.20
N ILE A 68 -44.48 -40.76 66.98
CA ILE A 68 -44.45 -40.77 68.45
C ILE A 68 -44.51 -42.16 69.10
N HIS A 69 -44.80 -43.21 68.33
CA HIS A 69 -44.88 -44.59 68.81
C HIS A 69 -43.69 -45.45 68.40
N ASP A 70 -42.84 -44.96 67.50
CA ASP A 70 -41.65 -45.66 67.04
C ASP A 70 -40.38 -44.95 67.51
N VAL A 71 -39.23 -45.63 67.39
CA VAL A 71 -37.90 -45.05 67.62
C VAL A 71 -37.32 -44.65 66.27
N ILE A 72 -36.86 -43.40 66.15
CA ILE A 72 -36.16 -42.91 64.96
C ILE A 72 -34.66 -43.11 65.15
N ASP A 73 -34.03 -43.87 64.26
CA ASP A 73 -32.60 -44.08 64.23
C ASP A 73 -31.89 -42.89 63.57
N CYS A 74 -30.93 -42.32 64.28
CA CYS A 74 -30.16 -41.17 63.88
C CYS A 74 -28.78 -41.66 63.42
N TYR A 75 -28.23 -41.05 62.37
CA TYR A 75 -26.87 -41.34 61.90
C TYR A 75 -26.11 -40.04 61.66
N THR A 76 -24.85 -40.02 62.07
CA THR A 76 -23.87 -39.02 61.62
C THR A 76 -23.55 -39.25 60.15
N SER A 77 -23.13 -38.18 59.46
CA SER A 77 -22.58 -38.28 58.11
C SER A 77 -21.51 -39.37 58.01
N THR A 78 -21.58 -40.21 56.98
CA THR A 78 -20.55 -41.22 56.72
C THR A 78 -19.23 -40.54 56.31
N PRO A 79 -18.06 -41.22 56.41
CA PRO A 79 -16.75 -40.67 56.01
C PRO A 79 -16.67 -40.18 54.55
N ALA A 80 -17.62 -40.56 53.70
CA ALA A 80 -17.74 -40.03 52.33
C ALA A 80 -18.06 -38.52 52.29
N ASP A 81 -18.72 -37.98 53.32
CA ASP A 81 -19.06 -36.55 53.43
C ASP A 81 -17.86 -35.68 53.86
N GLU A 82 -16.87 -36.23 54.57
CA GLU A 82 -15.64 -35.52 54.94
C GLU A 82 -14.77 -35.22 53.71
N ALA A 83 -14.73 -36.14 52.74
CA ALA A 83 -14.06 -35.90 51.47
C ALA A 83 -14.74 -34.75 50.68
N THR A 84 -16.08 -34.67 50.73
CA THR A 84 -16.83 -33.57 50.10
C THR A 84 -16.61 -32.24 50.81
N LEU A 85 -16.54 -32.24 52.15
CA LEU A 85 -16.24 -31.04 52.94
C LEU A 85 -14.81 -30.55 52.71
N SER A 86 -13.82 -31.44 52.68
CA SER A 86 -12.42 -31.12 52.38
C SER A 86 -12.27 -30.53 50.97
N ASN A 87 -12.95 -31.11 49.97
CA ASN A 87 -13.00 -30.54 48.61
C ASN A 87 -13.64 -29.15 48.58
N THR A 88 -14.70 -28.93 49.37
CA THR A 88 -15.38 -27.64 49.47
C THR A 88 -14.48 -26.59 50.15
N LEU A 89 -13.78 -26.95 51.22
CA LEU A 89 -12.82 -26.06 51.90
C LEU A 89 -11.65 -25.69 50.99
N ASN A 90 -11.09 -26.65 50.24
CA ASN A 90 -10.03 -26.39 49.27
C ASN A 90 -10.51 -25.46 48.14
N MET A 91 -11.76 -25.61 47.68
CA MET A 91 -12.36 -24.67 46.73
C MET A 91 -12.53 -23.27 47.33
N ILE A 92 -12.99 -23.15 48.58
CA ILE A 92 -13.14 -21.85 49.26
C ILE A 92 -11.80 -21.16 49.44
N LEU A 93 -10.76 -21.88 49.89
CA LEU A 93 -9.41 -21.36 50.04
C LEU A 93 -8.86 -20.85 48.69
N LYS A 94 -8.96 -21.67 47.64
CA LYS A 94 -8.54 -21.27 46.28
C LYS A 94 -9.30 -20.04 45.77
N ASN A 95 -10.61 -19.97 46.01
CA ASN A 95 -11.42 -18.81 45.63
C ASN A 95 -11.02 -17.55 46.42
N THR A 96 -10.65 -17.71 47.69
CA THR A 96 -10.18 -16.61 48.55
C THR A 96 -8.83 -16.07 48.08
N GLU A 97 -7.89 -16.94 47.70
CA GLU A 97 -6.61 -16.53 47.09
C GLU A 97 -6.81 -15.76 45.78
N ILE A 98 -7.71 -16.26 44.91
CA ILE A 98 -8.08 -15.58 43.66
C ILE A 98 -8.69 -14.21 43.95
N PHE A 99 -9.55 -14.12 44.97
CA PHE A 99 -10.21 -12.87 45.36
C PHE A 99 -9.20 -11.86 45.90
N ASN A 100 -8.28 -12.26 46.77
CA ASN A 100 -7.23 -11.40 47.29
C ASN A 100 -6.30 -10.89 46.17
N THR A 101 -5.90 -11.77 45.25
CA THR A 101 -5.09 -11.38 44.08
C THR A 101 -5.80 -10.33 43.22
N LYS A 102 -7.13 -10.44 43.07
CA LYS A 102 -7.95 -9.44 42.36
C LYS A 102 -8.05 -8.12 43.12
N ILE A 103 -8.21 -8.16 44.45
CA ILE A 103 -8.21 -6.94 45.27
C ILE A 103 -6.89 -6.20 45.13
N ASP A 104 -5.76 -6.91 45.22
CA ASP A 104 -4.43 -6.31 45.08
C ASP A 104 -4.24 -5.68 43.70
N ALA A 105 -4.72 -6.34 42.64
CA ALA A 105 -4.71 -5.79 41.28
C ALA A 105 -5.59 -4.53 41.16
N ILE A 106 -6.78 -4.50 41.77
CA ILE A 106 -7.67 -3.32 41.75
C ILE A 106 -7.04 -2.16 42.51
N GLN A 107 -6.47 -2.40 43.69
CA GLN A 107 -5.80 -1.38 44.48
C GLN A 107 -4.62 -0.78 43.73
N ARG A 108 -3.78 -1.63 43.13
CA ARG A 108 -2.67 -1.21 42.27
C ARG A 108 -3.16 -0.39 41.09
N GLN A 109 -4.24 -0.82 40.44
CA GLN A 109 -4.86 -0.09 39.33
C GLN A 109 -5.28 1.32 39.73
N ILE A 110 -5.97 1.48 40.86
CA ILE A 110 -6.44 2.80 41.32
C ILE A 110 -5.26 3.74 41.57
N PHE A 111 -4.23 3.23 42.25
CA PHE A 111 -3.03 4.00 42.54
C PHE A 111 -2.27 4.39 41.26
N GLU A 112 -1.97 3.43 40.40
CA GLU A 112 -1.22 3.69 39.17
C GLU A 112 -1.97 4.57 38.17
N GLN A 113 -3.31 4.50 38.11
CA GLN A 113 -4.08 5.38 37.24
C GLN A 113 -3.97 6.86 37.64
N ALA A 114 -3.81 7.13 38.94
CA ALA A 114 -3.62 8.46 39.50
C ALA A 114 -2.16 8.95 39.35
N GLU A 115 -1.19 8.05 39.51
CA GLU A 115 0.24 8.39 39.44
C GLU A 115 0.79 8.46 38.01
N TYR A 116 0.24 7.71 37.05
CA TYR A 116 0.72 7.64 35.65
C TYR A 116 -0.27 8.24 34.63
N PRO A 117 -0.58 9.55 34.70
CA PRO A 117 -1.57 10.20 33.84
C PRO A 117 -1.17 10.28 32.35
N ILE A 118 0.10 10.05 32.03
CA ILE A 118 0.65 10.07 30.66
C ILE A 118 1.56 8.84 30.45
N PRO A 119 1.94 8.50 29.21
CA PRO A 119 2.93 7.46 28.97
C PRO A 119 4.25 7.80 29.67
N HIS A 120 4.72 6.87 30.50
CA HIS A 120 5.95 7.05 31.27
C HIS A 120 7.20 6.72 30.44
N LEU A 121 7.10 5.92 29.38
CA LEU A 121 8.22 5.66 28.47
C LEU A 121 8.27 6.72 27.36
N PHE A 122 9.26 7.62 27.43
CA PHE A 122 9.54 8.58 26.36
C PHE A 122 11.03 8.92 26.28
N ILE A 123 11.46 9.43 25.12
CA ILE A 123 12.80 9.97 24.91
C ILE A 123 12.75 11.33 24.27
N VAL A 124 13.83 12.08 24.40
CA VAL A 124 14.01 13.39 23.77
C VAL A 124 15.16 13.30 22.78
N LEU A 125 14.87 13.63 21.52
CA LEU A 125 15.84 13.58 20.42
C LEU A 125 15.99 14.95 19.75
N PRO A 126 17.19 15.34 19.29
CA PRO A 126 17.37 16.52 18.44
C PRO A 126 16.81 16.26 17.02
N GLU A 127 16.28 17.30 16.36
CA GLU A 127 15.86 17.22 14.94
C GLU A 127 17.07 17.17 13.99
N GLU A 128 18.17 17.85 14.35
CA GLU A 128 19.39 17.93 13.54
C GLU A 128 20.35 16.77 13.83
N THR A 129 21.02 16.27 12.78
CA THR A 129 21.93 15.11 12.88
C THR A 129 23.37 15.49 13.22
N SER A 130 23.77 16.74 13.04
CA SER A 130 25.11 17.23 13.34
C SER A 130 25.22 17.58 14.83
N PHE A 131 25.99 16.78 15.57
CA PHE A 131 26.24 17.01 16.99
C PHE A 131 27.36 18.04 17.17
N ASN A 132 27.03 19.21 17.73
CA ASN A 132 28.03 20.15 18.23
C ASN A 132 27.77 20.43 19.73
N PRO A 133 28.62 19.94 20.65
CA PRO A 133 28.45 20.13 22.09
C PRO A 133 28.45 21.59 22.56
N SER A 134 28.90 22.54 21.73
CA SER A 134 28.92 23.97 22.09
C SER A 134 27.64 24.71 21.73
N THR A 135 26.85 24.20 20.78
CA THR A 135 25.63 24.86 20.29
C THR A 135 24.36 24.09 20.62
N TRP A 136 24.44 23.10 21.51
CA TRP A 136 23.42 22.06 21.56
C TRP A 136 22.07 22.55 22.11
N PHE A 137 22.06 23.50 23.07
CA PHE A 137 20.82 24.13 23.55
C PHE A 137 20.10 24.97 22.47
N TYR A 138 20.76 25.27 21.35
CA TYR A 138 20.18 25.98 20.21
C TYR A 138 19.52 25.03 19.19
N HIS A 139 19.72 23.71 19.30
CA HIS A 139 19.01 22.76 18.46
C HIS A 139 17.55 22.63 18.88
N THR A 140 16.71 22.27 17.91
CA THR A 140 15.33 21.88 18.17
C THR A 140 15.28 20.43 18.67
N TYR A 141 14.51 20.20 19.73
CA TYR A 141 14.31 18.88 20.31
C TYR A 141 12.85 18.45 20.22
N ARG A 142 12.62 17.14 20.15
CA ARG A 142 11.29 16.54 20.21
C ARG A 142 11.22 15.43 21.25
N LEU A 143 10.11 15.39 21.98
CA LEU A 143 9.73 14.30 22.87
C LEU A 143 8.93 13.24 22.10
N HIS A 144 9.39 12.00 22.13
CA HIS A 144 8.73 10.86 21.50
C HIS A 144 8.35 9.82 22.55
N PHE A 145 7.10 9.34 22.52
CA PHE A 145 6.64 8.28 23.39
C PHE A 145 7.00 6.89 22.85
N LEU A 146 7.18 5.92 23.74
CA LEU A 146 7.35 4.51 23.40
C LEU A 146 6.14 3.69 23.88
N CYS A 147 5.74 2.74 23.05
CA CYS A 147 4.76 1.73 23.38
C CYS A 147 5.31 0.77 24.44
N ASP A 148 4.60 0.63 25.56
CA ASP A 148 4.90 -0.30 26.64
C ASP A 148 4.17 -1.65 26.43
N CYS A 149 4.57 -2.40 25.41
CA CYS A 149 4.03 -3.74 25.14
C CYS A 149 4.68 -4.82 26.00
N GLU A 150 3.99 -5.95 26.20
CA GLU A 150 4.43 -7.01 27.11
C GLU A 150 5.74 -7.67 26.69
N ASN A 151 5.93 -7.83 25.39
CA ASN A 151 7.17 -8.34 24.85
C ASN A 151 8.18 -7.18 24.87
N GLU A 152 9.13 -7.24 25.80
CA GLU A 152 10.21 -6.26 25.90
C GLU A 152 10.94 -6.13 24.56
N ASN A 153 10.98 -7.23 23.79
CA ASN A 153 11.55 -7.32 22.44
C ASN A 153 10.74 -6.63 21.33
N GLU A 154 9.63 -5.97 21.65
CA GLU A 154 8.72 -5.31 20.69
C GLU A 154 8.43 -3.84 21.02
N ARG A 155 9.08 -3.27 22.06
CA ARG A 155 8.94 -1.85 22.39
C ARG A 155 9.35 -1.00 21.19
N HIS A 156 8.53 0.01 20.88
CA HIS A 156 8.67 0.83 19.68
C HIS A 156 8.12 2.24 19.88
N PHE A 157 8.52 3.20 19.04
CA PHE A 157 7.95 4.54 19.08
C PHE A 157 6.46 4.51 18.80
N ALA A 158 5.70 5.30 19.55
CA ALA A 158 4.33 5.56 19.20
C ALA A 158 4.26 6.32 17.86
N LEU A 159 3.18 6.13 17.10
CA LEU A 159 3.00 6.74 15.76
C LEU A 159 2.65 8.21 15.88
N HIS A 160 3.66 9.05 16.10
CA HIS A 160 3.54 10.51 16.10
C HIS A 160 4.90 11.18 15.77
N ASP A 161 4.84 12.42 15.28
CA ASP A 161 6.04 13.18 14.87
C ASP A 161 6.91 13.67 16.03
N GLY A 162 6.53 13.40 17.28
CA GLY A 162 7.16 13.95 18.47
C GLY A 162 6.67 15.36 18.84
N TYR A 163 6.71 15.69 20.13
CA TYR A 163 6.32 17.01 20.64
C TYR A 163 7.52 17.94 20.67
N LYS A 164 7.45 19.03 19.90
CA LYS A 164 8.52 20.03 19.87
C LYS A 164 8.73 20.65 21.25
N ILE A 165 9.99 20.72 21.68
CA ILE A 165 10.41 21.36 22.92
C ILE A 165 10.84 22.79 22.60
N SER A 166 9.99 23.75 22.96
CA SER A 166 10.20 25.18 22.63
C SER A 166 11.34 25.82 23.42
N LYS A 167 11.63 25.31 24.62
CA LYS A 167 12.71 25.80 25.49
C LYS A 167 13.56 24.64 26.02
N PRO A 168 14.48 24.09 25.20
CA PRO A 168 15.28 22.94 25.58
C PRO A 168 16.02 23.13 26.91
N HIS A 169 16.63 24.31 27.13
CA HIS A 169 17.35 24.60 28.36
C HIS A 169 16.48 24.49 29.63
N GLU A 170 15.30 25.13 29.64
CA GLU A 170 14.37 25.01 30.77
C GLU A 170 13.85 23.58 30.94
N PHE A 171 13.58 22.89 29.82
CA PHE A 171 13.09 21.51 29.83
C PHE A 171 14.13 20.55 30.42
N PHE A 172 15.38 20.58 29.96
CA PHE A 172 16.46 19.72 30.45
C PHE A 172 16.86 20.05 31.89
N ARG A 173 16.87 21.33 32.28
CA ARG A 173 17.08 21.72 33.69
C ARG A 173 16.02 21.11 34.61
N LYS A 174 14.78 21.05 34.15
CA LYS A 174 13.64 20.60 34.96
C LYS A 174 13.46 19.07 34.95
N TYR A 175 13.67 18.42 33.81
CA TYR A 175 13.37 17.00 33.59
C TYR A 175 14.61 16.15 33.28
N GLY A 176 15.81 16.73 33.28
CA GLY A 176 17.08 16.06 32.97
C GLY A 176 17.34 14.80 33.82
N PRO A 177 17.19 14.84 35.15
CA PRO A 177 17.38 13.66 36.00
C PRO A 177 16.45 12.49 35.60
N TYR A 178 15.20 12.82 35.25
CA TYR A 178 14.25 11.83 34.77
C TYR A 178 14.66 11.21 33.42
N LEU A 179 15.05 12.06 32.47
CA LEU A 179 15.51 11.61 31.15
C LEU A 179 16.73 10.68 31.27
N ARG A 180 17.64 10.95 32.21
CA ARG A 180 18.82 10.11 32.48
C ARG A 180 18.42 8.73 32.96
N HIS A 181 17.46 8.65 33.87
CA HIS A 181 16.92 7.38 34.32
C HIS A 181 16.31 6.59 33.16
N ILE A 182 15.39 7.19 32.39
CA ILE A 182 14.75 6.52 31.26
C ILE A 182 15.76 6.10 30.18
N LEU A 183 16.76 6.93 29.88
CA LEU A 183 17.85 6.54 28.97
C LEU A 183 18.66 5.35 29.50
N THR A 184 18.86 5.25 30.80
CA THR A 184 19.52 4.09 31.42
C THR A 184 18.69 2.82 31.26
N VAL A 185 17.38 2.90 31.51
CA VAL A 185 16.46 1.77 31.30
C VAL A 185 16.43 1.39 29.81
N ILE A 186 16.35 2.35 28.90
CA ILE A 186 16.34 2.10 27.45
C ILE A 186 17.67 1.52 26.97
N LYS A 187 18.81 1.96 27.49
CA LYS A 187 20.13 1.36 27.19
C LYS A 187 20.18 -0.09 27.65
N GLY A 188 19.70 -0.39 28.86
CA GLY A 188 19.55 -1.75 29.36
C GLY A 188 18.70 -2.62 28.43
N MET A 189 17.57 -2.09 27.95
CA MET A 189 16.70 -2.79 26.98
C MET A 189 17.36 -2.96 25.59
N ALA A 190 18.11 -1.97 25.10
CA ALA A 190 18.74 -2.01 23.79
C ALA A 190 19.86 -3.06 23.71
N CYS A 191 20.61 -3.28 24.81
CA CYS A 191 21.67 -4.28 24.89
C CYS A 191 21.15 -5.74 24.78
N VAL A 192 19.87 -5.98 25.04
CA VAL A 192 19.25 -7.33 24.98
C VAL A 192 18.63 -7.63 23.60
N GLY A 193 18.76 -6.70 22.64
CA GLY A 193 18.28 -6.89 21.25
C GLY A 193 16.79 -6.59 21.05
N SER A 194 16.21 -5.79 21.95
CA SER A 194 14.77 -5.80 22.22
C SER A 194 13.94 -4.67 21.61
N ILE A 195 14.52 -3.68 20.93
CA ILE A 195 13.73 -2.53 20.44
C ILE A 195 13.48 -2.65 18.93
N VAL A 196 12.20 -2.63 18.52
CA VAL A 196 11.76 -2.74 17.13
C VAL A 196 11.29 -1.37 16.68
N LEU A 197 12.04 -0.66 15.84
CA LEU A 197 11.72 0.74 15.55
C LEU A 197 11.51 0.97 14.06
N PRO A 198 10.25 1.17 13.62
CA PRO A 198 9.95 1.46 12.22
C PRO A 198 9.86 2.95 11.85
N GLN A 199 10.10 3.93 12.73
CA GLN A 199 9.50 5.27 12.53
C GLN A 199 10.36 6.54 12.53
N LEU A 200 11.69 6.49 12.71
CA LEU A 200 12.49 7.71 12.47
C LEU A 200 12.90 7.92 11.00
N SER A 201 12.61 6.99 10.08
CA SER A 201 12.77 7.24 8.63
C SER A 201 11.46 7.65 7.95
N SER A 202 10.30 7.38 8.56
CA SER A 202 8.99 7.63 7.94
C SER A 202 8.54 9.09 7.99
N ILE A 203 9.19 9.93 8.78
CA ILE A 203 8.96 11.39 8.78
C ILE A 203 9.50 12.03 7.48
N HIS A 204 10.28 11.29 6.66
CA HIS A 204 10.63 11.74 5.31
C HIS A 204 10.12 10.87 4.15
N MET A 205 9.76 9.60 4.37
CA MET A 205 9.16 8.74 3.33
C MET A 205 8.20 7.71 3.94
N GLY A 206 6.89 7.86 3.70
CA GLY A 206 5.86 6.96 4.23
C GLY A 206 5.93 5.54 3.67
N LEU A 207 6.67 4.64 4.34
CA LEU A 207 6.61 3.19 4.10
C LEU A 207 6.69 2.41 5.42
N SER A 208 5.81 1.41 5.57
CA SER A 208 5.50 0.72 6.83
C SER A 208 6.09 -0.69 6.95
N ASN A 209 7.30 -0.97 6.43
CA ASN A 209 7.92 -2.30 6.54
C ASN A 209 9.44 -2.19 6.84
N PHE A 210 9.83 -2.46 8.10
CA PHE A 210 11.23 -2.48 8.54
C PHE A 210 11.72 -3.92 8.80
N THR A 211 12.96 -4.24 8.39
CA THR A 211 13.55 -5.59 8.45
C THR A 211 14.64 -5.73 9.55
N ALA A 212 15.06 -6.96 9.94
CA ALA A 212 15.93 -7.23 11.11
C ALA A 212 17.42 -6.67 11.15
N LEU A 213 18.17 -6.62 10.05
CA LEU A 213 19.42 -5.86 9.86
C LEU A 213 19.22 -4.33 9.83
N GLN A 214 18.12 -3.79 9.28
CA GLN A 214 17.80 -2.36 9.44
C GLN A 214 17.51 -2.03 10.89
N LYS A 215 16.83 -2.94 11.62
CA LYS A 215 16.76 -2.91 13.08
C LYS A 215 18.16 -2.83 13.71
N LYS A 216 19.17 -3.58 13.23
CA LYS A 216 20.52 -3.57 13.83
C LYS A 216 21.29 -2.27 13.58
N GLU A 217 21.34 -1.77 12.35
CA GLU A 217 22.01 -0.50 12.02
C GLU A 217 21.27 0.72 12.62
N PHE A 218 19.95 0.66 12.68
CA PHE A 218 19.12 1.69 13.30
C PHE A 218 19.15 1.62 14.83
N CYS A 219 19.19 0.42 15.42
CA CYS A 219 19.45 0.24 16.85
C CYS A 219 20.83 0.78 17.19
N ASN A 220 21.86 0.53 16.38
CA ASN A 220 23.18 1.15 16.55
C ASN A 220 23.08 2.68 16.43
N SER A 221 22.31 3.23 15.49
CA SER A 221 22.10 4.68 15.38
C SER A 221 21.33 5.28 16.56
N ILE A 222 20.37 4.55 17.14
CA ILE A 222 19.64 4.97 18.35
C ILE A 222 20.49 4.79 19.60
N ILE A 223 21.28 3.73 19.70
CA ILE A 223 22.27 3.54 20.75
C ILE A 223 23.26 4.72 20.67
N ASP A 224 23.80 5.04 19.50
CA ASP A 224 24.64 6.22 19.28
C ASP A 224 23.93 7.52 19.68
N LYS A 225 22.65 7.70 19.31
CA LYS A 225 21.88 8.91 19.68
C LYS A 225 21.54 8.94 21.17
N ALA A 226 21.30 7.81 21.82
CA ALA A 226 21.01 7.67 23.24
C ALA A 226 22.28 7.79 24.09
N GLU A 227 23.42 7.34 23.56
CA GLU A 227 24.76 7.58 24.10
C GLU A 227 25.07 9.07 24.05
N ARG A 228 24.91 9.72 22.89
CA ARG A 228 25.01 11.17 22.76
C ARG A 228 24.03 11.92 23.66
N ALA A 229 22.79 11.45 23.79
CA ALA A 229 21.81 12.04 24.72
C ALA A 229 22.27 11.88 26.19
N GLY A 230 22.87 10.76 26.55
CA GLY A 230 23.47 10.54 27.87
C GLY A 230 24.69 11.44 28.13
N GLU A 231 25.55 11.62 27.13
CA GLU A 231 26.68 12.57 27.18
C GLU A 231 26.19 14.02 27.33
N ILE A 232 25.13 14.38 26.61
CA ILE A 232 24.46 15.69 26.72
C ILE A 232 23.97 15.89 28.15
N LEU A 233 23.22 14.94 28.71
CA LEU A 233 22.70 15.06 30.09
C LEU A 233 23.81 15.15 31.12
N THR A 234 24.92 14.45 30.92
CA THR A 234 26.08 14.54 31.81
C THR A 234 26.68 15.96 31.76
N LYS A 235 26.86 16.54 30.57
CA LYS A 235 27.31 17.94 30.41
C LYS A 235 26.32 18.97 30.92
N VAL A 236 25.01 18.71 30.81
CA VAL A 236 23.95 19.54 31.40
C VAL A 236 24.13 19.64 32.90
N GLU A 237 24.30 18.49 33.55
CA GLU A 237 24.44 18.42 34.99
C GLU A 237 25.71 19.11 35.46
N GLU A 238 26.82 18.95 34.73
CA GLU A 238 28.07 19.69 34.93
C GLU A 238 27.90 21.20 34.75
N CYS A 239 27.19 21.64 33.71
CA CYS A 239 26.96 23.08 33.44
C CYS A 239 25.94 23.71 34.40
N LEU A 240 25.00 22.92 34.92
CA LEU A 240 23.90 23.40 35.75
C LEU A 240 24.12 23.14 37.25
N ASN A 241 25.25 22.57 37.67
CA ASN A 241 25.56 22.17 39.05
C ASN A 241 24.43 21.33 39.69
N ILE A 242 23.85 20.40 38.95
CA ILE A 242 22.80 19.51 39.48
C ILE A 242 23.49 18.39 40.25
N SER A 243 23.30 18.33 41.57
CA SER A 243 23.87 17.25 42.41
C SER A 243 23.35 15.89 41.96
N THR A 244 24.28 14.98 41.64
CA THR A 244 24.03 13.58 41.23
C THR A 244 23.65 12.66 42.39
N GLU A 245 23.67 13.15 43.64
CA GLU A 245 23.36 12.36 44.85
C GLU A 245 21.87 12.24 45.19
N ALA A 246 20.97 12.77 44.35
CA ALA A 246 19.55 12.46 44.49
C ALA A 246 19.33 10.97 44.17
N THR A 247 19.41 10.13 45.21
CA THR A 247 19.00 8.72 45.18
C THR A 247 17.69 8.62 44.42
N ILE A 248 17.72 7.82 43.35
CA ILE A 248 16.59 7.54 42.48
C ILE A 248 15.56 6.75 43.30
N GLN A 249 14.82 7.45 44.16
CA GLN A 249 13.51 6.99 44.58
C GLN A 249 12.67 6.94 43.30
N GLU A 250 11.96 5.82 43.14
CA GLU A 250 11.02 5.53 42.07
C GLU A 250 10.42 6.81 41.48
N VAL A 251 10.54 6.97 40.16
CA VAL A 251 9.97 8.07 39.39
C VAL A 251 8.62 8.48 39.98
N ASP A 252 8.63 9.59 40.72
CA ASP A 252 7.43 10.03 41.43
C ASP A 252 6.40 10.50 40.38
N GLY A 253 5.16 10.04 40.49
CA GLY A 253 4.06 10.48 39.65
C GLY A 253 3.87 12.00 39.68
N ALA A 254 4.41 12.70 40.68
CA ALA A 254 4.54 14.15 40.69
C ALA A 254 5.27 14.70 39.44
N THR A 255 6.35 14.06 38.99
CA THR A 255 7.11 14.47 37.81
C THR A 255 6.30 14.24 36.54
N LEU A 256 5.62 13.10 36.41
CA LEU A 256 4.75 12.82 35.25
C LEU A 256 3.53 13.75 35.20
N ARG A 257 2.95 14.11 36.35
CA ARG A 257 1.92 15.16 36.45
C ARG A 257 2.44 16.52 35.96
N GLN A 258 3.71 16.86 36.20
CA GLN A 258 4.28 18.11 35.68
C GLN A 258 4.55 18.07 34.17
N ILE A 259 4.99 16.92 33.64
CA ILE A 259 5.16 16.74 32.19
C ILE A 259 3.80 16.75 31.50
N ARG A 260 2.75 16.20 32.11
CA ARG A 260 1.37 16.33 31.62
C ARG A 260 0.98 17.79 31.42
N ARG A 261 1.23 18.66 32.40
CA ARG A 261 0.95 20.11 32.28
C ARG A 261 1.73 20.79 31.15
N TYR A 262 2.90 20.26 30.80
CA TYR A 262 3.63 20.70 29.62
C TYR A 262 2.92 20.22 28.33
N LEU A 263 2.56 18.94 28.27
CA LEU A 263 1.88 18.32 27.14
C LEU A 263 0.50 18.93 26.88
N GLU A 264 -0.28 19.26 27.91
CA GLU A 264 -1.58 19.96 27.79
C GLU A 264 -1.48 21.29 27.04
N LYS A 265 -0.28 21.92 27.00
CA LYS A 265 -0.05 23.16 26.24
C LYS A 265 0.36 22.92 24.78
N VAL A 266 0.90 21.75 24.47
CA VAL A 266 1.43 21.41 23.13
C VAL A 266 0.61 20.35 22.40
N ASP A 267 -0.29 19.66 23.11
CA ASP A 267 -1.19 18.59 22.65
C ASP A 267 -2.62 18.90 23.13
N ASN A 268 -3.28 19.82 22.45
CA ASN A 268 -4.63 20.27 22.81
C ASN A 268 -5.70 19.16 22.75
N HIS A 269 -5.36 18.00 22.16
CA HIS A 269 -6.27 16.89 21.93
C HIS A 269 -5.98 15.68 22.84
N ASP A 270 -5.01 15.79 23.76
CA ASP A 270 -4.59 14.71 24.68
C ASP A 270 -4.32 13.39 23.95
N THR A 271 -3.70 13.49 22.76
CA THR A 271 -3.44 12.32 21.90
C THR A 271 -2.34 11.42 22.46
N LEU A 272 -1.42 11.99 23.26
CA LEU A 272 -0.34 11.29 23.96
C LEU A 272 0.44 10.32 23.05
N GLY A 273 0.75 10.80 21.85
CA GLY A 273 1.49 10.08 20.81
C GLY A 273 0.71 8.93 20.17
N ASN A 274 -0.61 8.94 20.25
CA ASN A 274 -1.49 7.83 19.84
C ASN A 274 -1.25 6.54 20.66
N LEU A 275 -0.75 6.70 21.89
CA LEU A 275 -0.75 5.62 22.88
C LEU A 275 -2.06 5.60 23.64
N HIS A 276 -2.45 4.41 24.04
CA HIS A 276 -3.64 4.18 24.82
C HIS A 276 -3.29 3.50 26.12
N ARG A 277 -3.92 3.98 27.18
CA ARG A 277 -3.88 3.31 28.47
C ARG A 277 -4.51 1.91 28.34
N SER A 278 -3.81 0.90 28.83
CA SER A 278 -4.26 -0.48 28.96
C SER A 278 -3.94 -0.99 30.36
N MET A 279 -4.73 -1.92 30.85
CA MET A 279 -4.52 -2.57 32.14
C MET A 279 -4.01 -3.99 31.94
N THR A 280 -3.01 -4.39 32.70
CA THR A 280 -2.58 -5.79 32.79
C THR A 280 -3.44 -6.55 33.81
N SER A 281 -3.36 -7.88 33.79
CA SER A 281 -4.08 -8.74 34.73
C SER A 281 -3.66 -8.56 36.20
N ASP A 282 -2.44 -8.07 36.45
CA ASP A 282 -1.94 -7.72 37.79
C ASP A 282 -2.26 -6.26 38.19
N GLY A 283 -3.05 -5.55 37.39
CA GLY A 283 -3.54 -4.20 37.72
C GLY A 283 -2.58 -3.07 37.38
N ARG A 284 -1.52 -3.31 36.61
CA ARG A 284 -0.58 -2.26 36.19
C ARG A 284 -1.11 -1.47 34.99
N VAL A 285 -0.80 -0.18 34.96
CA VAL A 285 -1.13 0.73 33.88
C VAL A 285 -0.02 0.72 32.84
N ARG A 286 -0.33 0.27 31.62
CA ARG A 286 0.56 0.34 30.46
C ARG A 286 0.04 1.35 29.43
N TRP A 287 0.94 1.93 28.66
CA TRP A 287 0.61 2.79 27.53
C TRP A 287 1.04 2.14 26.23
N VAL A 288 0.09 1.58 25.50
CA VAL A 288 0.33 0.76 24.31
C VAL A 288 -0.21 1.42 23.05
N CYS A 289 0.47 1.25 21.93
CA CYS A 289 -0.01 1.74 20.64
C CYS A 289 -1.27 0.99 20.20
N VAL A 290 -2.00 1.54 19.23
CA VAL A 290 -3.20 0.90 18.65
C VAL A 290 -2.93 -0.54 18.22
N LYS A 291 -1.77 -0.83 17.62
CA LYS A 291 -1.39 -2.18 17.18
C LYS A 291 -1.28 -3.16 18.35
N HIS A 292 -0.64 -2.78 19.45
CA HIS A 292 -0.47 -3.66 20.61
C HIS A 292 -1.70 -3.70 21.50
N ARG A 293 -2.46 -2.61 21.57
CA ARG A 293 -3.81 -2.60 22.16
C ARG A 293 -4.74 -3.60 21.46
N ASN A 294 -4.59 -3.75 20.14
CA ASN A 294 -5.40 -4.65 19.31
C ASN A 294 -4.65 -5.95 18.95
N GLY A 295 -3.43 -6.13 19.43
CA GLY A 295 -2.50 -7.17 18.99
C GLY A 295 -2.89 -8.54 19.54
N PRO A 296 -2.30 -9.62 18.99
CA PRO A 296 -2.68 -10.99 19.33
C PRO A 296 -2.43 -11.38 20.79
N CYS A 297 -1.74 -10.56 21.58
CA CYS A 297 -1.46 -10.87 22.98
C CYS A 297 -2.67 -10.76 23.94
N SER A 298 -3.85 -10.25 23.54
CA SER A 298 -4.92 -10.16 24.55
C SER A 298 -6.37 -10.15 24.08
N ASN A 299 -6.76 -10.87 23.02
CA ASN A 299 -8.19 -11.19 22.87
C ASN A 299 -8.43 -12.45 22.04
N ALA A 300 -8.43 -13.61 22.69
CA ALA A 300 -9.12 -14.81 22.18
C ALA A 300 -10.51 -14.45 21.65
N ASN A 301 -11.15 -13.44 22.24
CA ASN A 301 -12.38 -12.84 21.77
C ASN A 301 -12.31 -12.28 20.33
N ILE A 302 -11.29 -11.50 19.95
CA ILE A 302 -11.19 -10.94 18.58
C ILE A 302 -10.93 -12.06 17.56
N GLN A 303 -10.11 -13.05 17.91
CA GLN A 303 -9.92 -14.22 17.06
C GLN A 303 -11.24 -15.00 16.91
N GLN A 304 -12.02 -15.12 17.98
CA GLN A 304 -13.35 -15.72 17.94
C GLN A 304 -14.30 -14.89 17.06
N LEU A 305 -14.39 -13.58 17.22
CA LEU A 305 -15.19 -12.69 16.37
C LEU A 305 -14.79 -12.79 14.88
N ARG A 306 -13.49 -12.93 14.58
CA ARG A 306 -13.00 -13.18 13.21
C ARG A 306 -13.45 -14.54 12.68
N LYS A 307 -13.39 -15.59 13.50
CA LYS A 307 -13.92 -16.92 13.15
C LYS A 307 -15.43 -16.87 12.93
N ASP A 308 -16.16 -16.19 13.81
CA ASP A 308 -17.61 -16.01 13.71
C ASP A 308 -17.98 -15.25 12.43
N PHE A 309 -17.23 -14.20 12.08
CA PHE A 309 -17.39 -13.48 10.81
C PHE A 309 -17.16 -14.40 9.59
N GLN A 310 -16.13 -15.24 9.63
CA GLN A 310 -15.88 -16.23 8.56
C GLN A 310 -17.00 -17.28 8.48
N GLN A 311 -17.56 -17.71 9.60
CA GLN A 311 -18.72 -18.63 9.65
C GLN A 311 -20.00 -18.01 9.07
N LEU A 312 -20.15 -16.68 9.13
CA LEU A 312 -21.22 -15.98 8.42
C LEU A 312 -21.04 -16.03 6.90
N GLY A 313 -19.86 -16.39 6.39
CA GLY A 313 -19.51 -16.39 4.97
C GLY A 313 -18.69 -15.17 4.55
N GLY A 314 -18.24 -14.36 5.53
CA GLY A 314 -17.28 -13.28 5.29
C GLY A 314 -15.90 -13.84 4.93
N LYS A 315 -15.14 -13.09 4.12
CA LYS A 315 -13.73 -13.40 3.83
C LYS A 315 -12.86 -12.29 4.39
N ILE A 316 -11.78 -12.66 5.07
CA ILE A 316 -10.78 -11.71 5.56
C ILE A 316 -9.54 -11.87 4.69
N LYS A 317 -9.11 -10.79 4.05
CA LYS A 317 -7.82 -10.73 3.35
C LYS A 317 -7.04 -9.58 3.97
N ASP A 318 -5.98 -9.91 4.70
CA ASP A 318 -5.21 -8.97 5.52
C ASP A 318 -6.11 -8.25 6.54
N ASP A 319 -6.38 -6.96 6.33
CA ASP A 319 -7.26 -6.14 7.17
C ASP A 319 -8.52 -5.65 6.41
N VAL A 320 -8.85 -6.34 5.31
CA VAL A 320 -10.04 -6.11 4.49
C VAL A 320 -11.08 -7.17 4.80
N ALA A 321 -12.26 -6.74 5.25
CA ALA A 321 -13.44 -7.58 5.41
C ALA A 321 -14.28 -7.56 4.14
N LEU A 322 -14.40 -8.71 3.48
CA LEU A 322 -15.20 -8.89 2.28
C LEU A 322 -16.50 -9.63 2.60
N VAL A 323 -17.63 -8.98 2.31
CA VAL A 323 -18.97 -9.52 2.50
C VAL A 323 -19.71 -9.53 1.16
N LYS A 324 -19.92 -10.72 0.60
CA LYS A 324 -20.66 -10.89 -0.66
C LYS A 324 -21.97 -11.65 -0.43
N LYS A 325 -23.09 -11.17 -1.02
CA LYS A 325 -24.38 -11.89 -1.08
C LYS A 325 -24.87 -12.44 0.28
N LEU A 326 -24.66 -11.68 1.35
CA LEU A 326 -25.01 -12.09 2.70
C LEU A 326 -26.53 -11.96 2.92
N HIS A 327 -27.18 -13.01 3.45
CA HIS A 327 -28.60 -12.96 3.81
C HIS A 327 -28.84 -11.95 4.96
N LYS A 328 -30.06 -11.42 5.05
CA LYS A 328 -30.45 -10.39 6.04
C LYS A 328 -30.04 -10.76 7.46
N ASP A 329 -30.37 -11.96 7.92
CA ASP A 329 -30.12 -12.38 9.32
C ASP A 329 -28.63 -12.54 9.62
N LYS A 330 -27.83 -12.87 8.60
CA LYS A 330 -26.37 -12.93 8.72
C LYS A 330 -25.76 -11.53 8.72
N PHE A 331 -26.35 -10.57 8.01
CA PHE A 331 -25.90 -9.17 8.03
C PHE A 331 -26.19 -8.48 9.37
N GLU A 332 -27.32 -8.77 10.00
CA GLU A 332 -27.61 -8.35 11.38
C GLU A 332 -26.54 -8.88 12.35
N LYS A 333 -26.17 -10.17 12.22
CA LYS A 333 -25.07 -10.74 13.02
C LYS A 333 -23.73 -10.05 12.73
N PHE A 334 -23.45 -9.71 11.47
CA PHE A 334 -22.23 -8.98 11.12
C PHE A 334 -22.17 -7.59 11.79
N ILE A 335 -23.25 -6.83 11.80
CA ILE A 335 -23.32 -5.53 12.51
C ILE A 335 -23.03 -5.73 14.00
N LYS A 336 -23.61 -6.77 14.63
CA LYS A 336 -23.34 -7.12 16.03
C LYS A 336 -21.87 -7.44 16.28
N LEU A 337 -21.20 -8.16 15.37
CA LEU A 337 -19.77 -8.44 15.49
C LEU A 337 -18.94 -7.15 15.44
N LEU A 338 -19.26 -6.22 14.54
CA LEU A 338 -18.61 -4.91 14.48
C LEU A 338 -18.82 -4.13 15.79
N ASP A 339 -20.04 -4.15 16.31
CA ASP A 339 -20.37 -3.49 17.57
C ASP A 339 -19.58 -4.08 18.76
N GLN A 340 -19.45 -5.40 18.80
CA GLN A 340 -18.64 -6.18 19.77
C GLN A 340 -17.12 -5.96 19.66
N GLY A 341 -16.66 -5.14 18.73
CA GLY A 341 -15.26 -4.74 18.62
C GLY A 341 -14.49 -5.48 17.53
N LEU A 342 -15.15 -6.17 16.61
CA LEU A 342 -14.52 -6.63 15.38
C LEU A 342 -14.13 -5.41 14.54
N THR A 343 -12.82 -5.23 14.31
CA THR A 343 -12.29 -4.06 13.60
C THR A 343 -11.57 -4.48 12.33
N PHE A 344 -11.77 -3.68 11.28
CA PHE A 344 -11.10 -3.75 9.98
C PHE A 344 -10.81 -2.33 9.51
N SER A 345 -9.67 -2.07 8.89
CA SER A 345 -9.41 -0.79 8.20
C SER A 345 -10.30 -0.62 6.98
N THR A 346 -10.61 -1.71 6.27
CA THR A 346 -11.47 -1.67 5.08
C THR A 346 -12.61 -2.68 5.15
N ILE A 347 -13.83 -2.23 4.85
CA ILE A 347 -15.00 -3.10 4.68
C ILE A 347 -15.47 -3.02 3.23
N ARG A 348 -15.56 -4.16 2.55
CA ARG A 348 -16.08 -4.29 1.18
C ARG A 348 -17.37 -5.08 1.18
N LEU A 349 -18.46 -4.42 0.81
CA LEU A 349 -19.80 -5.00 0.69
C LEU A 349 -20.17 -5.14 -0.78
N GLU A 350 -20.54 -6.34 -1.23
CA GLU A 350 -20.91 -6.58 -2.64
C GLU A 350 -22.26 -7.28 -2.79
N ASN A 351 -23.07 -6.73 -3.71
CA ASN A 351 -24.32 -7.32 -4.19
C ASN A 351 -25.27 -7.68 -3.03
N LEU A 352 -25.47 -6.73 -2.10
CA LEU A 352 -26.32 -6.91 -0.92
C LEU A 352 -27.67 -6.23 -1.10
N ARG A 353 -28.72 -6.87 -0.57
CA ARG A 353 -30.06 -6.28 -0.43
C ARG A 353 -30.40 -6.12 1.05
N LEU A 354 -30.47 -4.89 1.52
CA LEU A 354 -30.63 -4.54 2.93
C LEU A 354 -31.97 -3.82 3.15
N LYS A 355 -32.53 -3.90 4.36
CA LYS A 355 -33.63 -3.01 4.78
C LYS A 355 -33.05 -1.64 5.13
N LYS A 356 -33.85 -0.57 5.00
CA LYS A 356 -33.47 0.81 5.33
C LYS A 356 -32.87 0.91 6.72
N ASP A 357 -33.59 0.41 7.71
CA ASP A 357 -33.22 0.52 9.13
C ASP A 357 -31.90 -0.19 9.39
N LEU A 358 -31.72 -1.38 8.80
CA LEU A 358 -30.49 -2.16 8.91
C LEU A 358 -29.29 -1.50 8.24
N PHE A 359 -29.51 -0.82 7.11
CA PHE A 359 -28.46 -0.05 6.43
C PHE A 359 -28.06 1.19 7.23
N SER A 360 -29.04 1.89 7.80
CA SER A 360 -28.79 3.04 8.68
C SER A 360 -28.08 2.62 9.98
N GLU A 361 -28.45 1.49 10.58
CA GLU A 361 -27.77 0.89 11.74
C GLU A 361 -26.31 0.55 11.40
N PHE A 362 -26.07 -0.08 10.25
CA PHE A 362 -24.72 -0.36 9.79
C PHE A 362 -23.87 0.91 9.64
N LEU A 363 -24.39 1.95 8.97
CA LEU A 363 -23.68 3.22 8.82
C LEU A 363 -23.43 3.91 10.18
N HIS A 364 -24.38 3.79 11.11
CA HIS A 364 -24.20 4.29 12.47
C HIS A 364 -23.05 3.56 13.18
N VAL A 365 -23.02 2.22 13.15
CA VAL A 365 -21.91 1.44 13.75
C VAL A 365 -20.58 1.80 13.08
N VAL A 366 -20.53 1.89 11.74
CA VAL A 366 -19.32 2.34 11.04
C VAL A 366 -18.89 3.73 11.52
N SER A 367 -19.83 4.66 11.71
CA SER A 367 -19.53 6.02 12.15
C SER A 367 -18.96 6.11 13.57
N MET A 368 -19.30 5.16 14.43
CA MET A 368 -18.80 5.09 15.81
C MET A 368 -17.42 4.44 15.91
N LYS A 369 -16.93 3.79 14.85
CA LYS A 369 -15.65 3.06 14.86
C LYS A 369 -14.59 3.85 14.11
N ASN A 370 -13.76 4.60 14.85
CA ASN A 370 -12.65 5.41 14.33
C ASN A 370 -11.53 4.61 13.60
N LYS A 371 -11.67 3.28 13.47
CA LYS A 371 -10.67 2.39 12.85
C LYS A 371 -11.02 1.95 11.43
N ILE A 372 -12.23 2.27 10.95
CA ILE A 372 -12.63 1.97 9.57
C ILE A 372 -12.25 3.18 8.73
N ASP A 373 -11.16 3.05 7.98
CA ASP A 373 -10.63 4.10 7.12
C ASP A 373 -11.35 4.11 5.75
N LYS A 374 -11.75 2.93 5.28
CA LYS A 374 -12.36 2.76 3.94
C LYS A 374 -13.60 1.86 3.95
N LEU A 375 -14.65 2.30 3.27
CA LEU A 375 -15.86 1.51 3.00
C LEU A 375 -16.09 1.40 1.49
N GLU A 376 -15.94 0.20 0.94
CA GLU A 376 -16.21 -0.11 -0.47
C GLU A 376 -17.59 -0.74 -0.61
N LEU A 377 -18.49 -0.08 -1.33
CA LEU A 377 -19.88 -0.51 -1.52
C LEU A 377 -20.09 -0.82 -3.00
N GLU A 378 -20.41 -2.05 -3.34
CA GLU A 378 -20.65 -2.48 -4.72
C GLU A 378 -22.06 -3.04 -4.87
N ASN A 379 -22.88 -2.39 -5.71
CA ASN A 379 -24.25 -2.82 -6.02
C ASN A 379 -25.12 -3.06 -4.77
N ILE A 380 -25.11 -2.10 -3.85
CA ILE A 380 -25.97 -2.14 -2.65
C ILE A 380 -27.39 -1.69 -2.99
N PHE A 381 -28.37 -2.54 -2.68
CA PHE A 381 -29.79 -2.28 -2.81
C PHE A 381 -30.39 -2.12 -1.41
N VAL A 382 -31.05 -1.00 -1.16
CA VAL A 382 -31.71 -0.74 0.14
C VAL A 382 -33.20 -0.71 -0.10
N THR A 383 -33.97 -1.40 0.73
CA THR A 383 -35.43 -1.52 0.62
C THR A 383 -36.12 -0.86 1.80
N ASN A 384 -37.23 -0.16 1.55
CA ASN A 384 -38.13 0.36 2.58
C ASN A 384 -39.56 -0.09 2.26
N TYR A 385 -40.22 -0.76 3.22
CA TYR A 385 -41.56 -1.35 3.01
C TYR A 385 -41.65 -2.20 1.71
N GLY A 386 -40.62 -3.00 1.43
CA GLY A 386 -40.55 -3.88 0.26
C GLY A 386 -40.20 -3.19 -1.07
N ARG A 387 -40.04 -1.86 -1.10
CA ARG A 387 -39.67 -1.10 -2.31
C ARG A 387 -38.20 -0.68 -2.24
N ASP A 388 -37.49 -0.75 -3.36
CA ASP A 388 -36.13 -0.22 -3.44
C ASP A 388 -36.12 1.29 -3.25
N ILE A 389 -35.26 1.77 -2.37
CA ILE A 389 -35.04 3.19 -2.12
C ILE A 389 -34.27 3.79 -3.31
N PRO A 390 -34.64 4.99 -3.77
CA PRO A 390 -33.87 5.75 -4.75
C PRO A 390 -32.39 5.88 -4.37
N LYS A 391 -31.49 5.77 -5.36
CA LYS A 391 -30.03 5.89 -5.13
C LYS A 391 -29.65 7.22 -4.49
N ARG A 392 -30.34 8.32 -4.83
CA ARG A 392 -30.11 9.64 -4.22
C ARG A 392 -30.22 9.62 -2.69
N ASP A 393 -31.15 8.82 -2.14
CA ASP A 393 -31.36 8.77 -0.69
C ASP A 393 -30.28 7.90 -0.01
N ILE A 394 -29.75 6.90 -0.73
CA ILE A 394 -28.56 6.14 -0.29
C ILE A 394 -27.34 7.06 -0.29
N ILE A 395 -27.12 7.82 -1.37
CA ILE A 395 -26.03 8.81 -1.49
C ILE A 395 -26.10 9.83 -0.36
N SER A 396 -27.30 10.35 -0.05
CA SER A 396 -27.49 11.28 1.08
C SER A 396 -27.05 10.68 2.41
N GLN A 397 -27.42 9.43 2.71
CA GLN A 397 -26.99 8.74 3.94
C GLN A 397 -25.46 8.52 3.98
N LEU A 398 -24.86 8.13 2.86
CA LEU A 398 -23.40 7.97 2.76
C LEU A 398 -22.67 9.30 2.96
N ASN A 399 -23.16 10.38 2.35
CA ASN A 399 -22.59 11.72 2.48
C ASN A 399 -22.63 12.21 3.94
N ASN A 400 -23.74 11.99 4.63
CA ASN A 400 -23.87 12.33 6.06
C ASN A 400 -22.90 11.52 6.92
N THR A 401 -22.69 10.24 6.59
CA THR A 401 -21.74 9.36 7.30
C THR A 401 -20.29 9.81 7.10
N VAL A 402 -19.92 10.19 5.88
CA VAL A 402 -18.57 10.73 5.59
C VAL A 402 -18.36 12.06 6.33
N LYS A 403 -19.38 12.93 6.38
CA LYS A 403 -19.30 14.20 7.10
C LYS A 403 -19.15 14.02 8.61
N SER A 404 -19.73 12.96 9.20
CA SER A 404 -19.64 12.71 10.64
C SER A 404 -18.32 12.07 11.08
N VAL A 405 -17.62 11.37 10.18
CA VAL A 405 -16.33 10.71 10.48
C VAL A 405 -15.21 11.37 9.69
N GLY A 406 -14.28 12.07 10.36
CA GLY A 406 -13.24 12.89 9.69
C GLY A 406 -12.32 12.14 8.73
N ASN A 407 -12.07 10.83 8.95
CA ASN A 407 -11.09 10.06 8.18
C ASN A 407 -11.69 9.01 7.24
N LEU A 408 -13.01 8.78 7.29
CA LEU A 408 -13.65 7.74 6.49
C LEU A 408 -13.70 8.12 5.00
N ILE A 409 -13.25 7.22 4.14
CA ILE A 409 -13.44 7.26 2.69
C ILE A 409 -14.48 6.22 2.30
N ILE A 410 -15.49 6.63 1.53
CA ILE A 410 -16.49 5.69 1.00
C ILE A 410 -16.35 5.64 -0.52
N GLU A 411 -16.15 4.45 -1.07
CA GLU A 411 -16.18 4.19 -2.51
C GLU A 411 -17.50 3.49 -2.86
N TYR A 412 -18.39 4.18 -3.56
CA TYR A 412 -19.69 3.63 -3.96
C TYR A 412 -19.74 3.29 -5.45
N THR A 413 -19.64 2.00 -5.73
CA THR A 413 -19.83 1.41 -7.05
C THR A 413 -21.27 0.92 -7.21
N PHE A 414 -21.96 1.35 -8.26
CA PHE A 414 -23.26 0.77 -8.58
C PHE A 414 -23.58 0.76 -10.07
N THR A 415 -24.35 -0.24 -10.48
CA THR A 415 -24.92 -0.32 -11.82
C THR A 415 -26.31 0.31 -11.89
N LYS A 416 -26.61 0.94 -13.02
CA LYS A 416 -27.95 1.43 -13.35
C LYS A 416 -28.28 1.18 -14.81
N PRO A 417 -29.54 0.88 -15.16
CA PRO A 417 -29.97 0.98 -16.54
C PRO A 417 -29.71 2.38 -17.08
N LEU A 418 -29.26 2.49 -18.33
CA LEU A 418 -28.94 3.78 -18.99
C LEU A 418 -30.08 4.79 -18.89
N GLU A 419 -31.32 4.31 -19.04
CA GLU A 419 -32.56 5.09 -18.98
C GLU A 419 -32.80 5.76 -17.61
N LYS A 420 -32.08 5.30 -16.59
CA LYS A 420 -32.15 5.80 -15.21
C LYS A 420 -31.00 6.74 -14.84
N PHE A 421 -30.14 7.11 -15.80
CA PHE A 421 -29.12 8.16 -15.65
C PHE A 421 -29.78 9.55 -15.74
N GLN A 422 -30.68 9.85 -14.81
CA GLN A 422 -31.46 11.09 -14.78
C GLN A 422 -30.70 12.20 -14.02
N SER A 423 -30.92 13.46 -14.38
CA SER A 423 -30.33 14.65 -13.74
C SER A 423 -30.44 14.66 -12.21
N LYS A 424 -31.57 14.18 -11.66
CA LYS A 424 -31.78 14.08 -10.19
C LYS A 424 -30.74 13.21 -9.48
N LEU A 425 -30.17 12.19 -10.13
CA LEU A 425 -29.11 11.37 -9.56
C LEU A 425 -27.81 12.17 -9.46
N PHE A 426 -27.45 12.88 -10.52
CA PHE A 426 -26.21 13.63 -10.59
C PHE A 426 -26.21 14.88 -9.72
N ASN A 427 -27.37 15.54 -9.59
CA ASN A 427 -27.56 16.60 -8.58
C ASN A 427 -27.23 16.10 -7.16
N ALA A 428 -27.66 14.90 -6.80
CA ALA A 428 -27.33 14.32 -5.49
C ALA A 428 -25.84 14.00 -5.33
N ILE A 429 -25.13 13.70 -6.43
CA ILE A 429 -23.68 13.44 -6.44
C ILE A 429 -22.88 14.75 -6.35
N LYS A 430 -23.35 15.81 -7.03
CA LYS A 430 -22.74 17.14 -7.02
C LYS A 430 -22.63 17.74 -5.62
N GLU A 431 -23.58 17.46 -4.74
CA GLU A 431 -23.61 18.00 -3.36
C GLU A 431 -22.83 17.16 -2.33
N THR A 432 -21.98 16.23 -2.78
CA THR A 432 -21.27 15.29 -1.90
C THR A 432 -19.88 15.75 -1.50
N HIS A 433 -19.44 15.28 -0.33
CA HIS A 433 -18.07 15.48 0.14
C HIS A 433 -17.08 14.74 -0.77
N SER A 434 -15.90 15.33 -1.00
CA SER A 434 -14.80 14.72 -1.75
C SER A 434 -14.30 13.37 -1.26
N ARG A 435 -14.60 12.96 -0.02
CA ARG A 435 -14.25 11.62 0.49
C ARG A 435 -15.27 10.54 0.12
N LEU A 436 -16.34 10.91 -0.60
CA LEU A 436 -17.29 9.99 -1.20
C LEU A 436 -16.98 9.86 -2.70
N ILE A 437 -16.34 8.74 -3.06
CA ILE A 437 -15.89 8.44 -4.42
C ILE A 437 -16.96 7.60 -5.09
N PHE A 438 -17.34 7.98 -6.31
CA PHE A 438 -18.34 7.23 -7.08
C PHE A 438 -17.70 6.42 -8.18
N LYS A 439 -18.32 5.29 -8.50
CA LYS A 439 -18.02 4.48 -9.68
C LYS A 439 -19.31 3.96 -10.31
N ILE A 440 -19.79 4.64 -11.34
CA ILE A 440 -21.11 4.35 -11.95
C ILE A 440 -20.90 3.65 -13.28
N ARG A 441 -21.61 2.53 -13.47
CA ARG A 441 -21.59 1.74 -14.71
C ARG A 441 -23.01 1.45 -15.20
N PRO A 442 -23.26 1.34 -16.51
CA PRO A 442 -24.53 0.87 -17.01
C PRO A 442 -24.71 -0.62 -16.68
N ALA A 443 -25.96 -1.07 -16.51
CA ALA A 443 -26.26 -2.45 -16.15
C ALA A 443 -26.17 -3.40 -17.35
N GLU A 444 -26.42 -2.88 -18.55
CA GLU A 444 -26.53 -3.66 -19.78
C GLU A 444 -25.16 -3.98 -20.40
N VAL A 445 -24.17 -3.10 -20.25
CA VAL A 445 -22.86 -3.22 -20.90
C VAL A 445 -21.76 -2.75 -19.94
N THR A 446 -21.18 -3.67 -19.18
CA THR A 446 -20.31 -3.34 -18.02
C THR A 446 -19.06 -2.52 -18.35
N SER A 447 -18.69 -2.39 -19.63
CA SER A 447 -17.47 -1.72 -20.12
C SER A 447 -17.71 -0.41 -20.87
N SER A 448 -18.94 -0.08 -21.28
CA SER A 448 -19.15 0.99 -22.27
C SER A 448 -19.19 2.41 -21.71
N LEU A 449 -19.59 2.59 -20.45
CA LEU A 449 -19.64 3.90 -19.81
C LEU A 449 -19.24 3.76 -18.34
N GLU A 450 -18.19 4.45 -17.92
CA GLU A 450 -17.70 4.40 -16.54
C GLU A 450 -17.42 5.83 -16.06
N LEU A 451 -18.12 6.24 -15.02
CA LEU A 451 -17.92 7.53 -14.37
C LEU A 451 -17.26 7.30 -13.01
N THR A 452 -16.05 7.81 -12.82
CA THR A 452 -15.29 7.65 -11.56
C THR A 452 -14.78 9.00 -11.07
N GLY A 453 -14.97 9.33 -9.78
CA GLY A 453 -14.40 10.55 -9.22
C GLY A 453 -15.18 11.15 -8.06
N THR A 454 -14.94 12.44 -7.83
CA THR A 454 -15.51 13.22 -6.72
C THR A 454 -15.88 14.63 -7.18
N ASN A 455 -16.74 15.33 -6.45
CA ASN A 455 -17.14 16.68 -6.85
C ASN A 455 -16.00 17.72 -6.77
N GLU A 456 -15.05 17.57 -5.84
CA GLU A 456 -13.96 18.53 -5.65
C GLU A 456 -12.91 18.44 -6.76
N VAL A 457 -12.39 17.22 -6.98
CA VAL A 457 -11.36 16.95 -8.00
C VAL A 457 -11.96 17.00 -9.41
N GLY A 458 -13.22 16.57 -9.54
CA GLY A 458 -13.86 16.31 -10.81
C GLY A 458 -13.99 14.81 -11.07
N PHE A 459 -14.76 14.49 -12.10
CA PHE A 459 -15.00 13.12 -12.53
C PHE A 459 -14.24 12.79 -13.81
N THR A 460 -13.72 11.57 -13.85
CA THR A 460 -13.27 10.89 -15.05
C THR A 460 -14.45 10.16 -15.70
N LEU A 461 -14.83 10.58 -16.90
CA LEU A 461 -15.80 9.87 -17.73
C LEU A 461 -15.06 9.04 -18.78
N SER A 462 -15.20 7.72 -18.71
CA SER A 462 -14.69 6.80 -19.72
C SER A 462 -15.83 6.24 -20.55
N ILE A 463 -15.73 6.37 -21.87
CA ILE A 463 -16.68 5.86 -22.84
C ILE A 463 -15.95 4.85 -23.71
N LYS A 464 -16.47 3.62 -23.79
CA LYS A 464 -16.04 2.56 -24.69
C LYS A 464 -17.20 2.12 -25.57
N SER A 465 -16.95 1.84 -26.84
CA SER A 465 -17.94 1.12 -27.66
C SER A 465 -17.41 -0.27 -27.91
N ASP A 466 -18.15 -1.26 -27.45
CA ASP A 466 -17.82 -2.67 -27.70
C ASP A 466 -18.48 -3.17 -29.02
N ASP A 467 -19.40 -2.38 -29.60
CA ASP A 467 -20.12 -2.73 -30.83
C ASP A 467 -20.43 -1.48 -31.68
N GLU A 468 -20.38 -1.60 -33.02
CA GLU A 468 -20.64 -0.48 -33.96
C GLU A 468 -22.13 -0.09 -33.98
N THR A 469 -23.01 -0.97 -33.52
CA THR A 469 -24.47 -0.82 -33.66
C THR A 469 -25.18 -0.17 -32.46
N ASP A 470 -24.50 -0.01 -31.31
CA ASP A 470 -25.15 0.29 -30.02
C ASP A 470 -25.00 1.73 -29.52
N SER A 471 -24.50 2.64 -30.37
CA SER A 471 -24.09 3.99 -29.97
C SER A 471 -25.26 4.89 -29.49
N VAL A 472 -26.48 4.73 -30.03
CA VAL A 472 -27.65 5.62 -29.79
C VAL A 472 -28.09 5.70 -28.32
N LYS A 473 -27.75 4.69 -27.49
CA LYS A 473 -28.30 4.54 -26.13
C LYS A 473 -27.69 5.49 -25.09
N TYR A 474 -26.57 6.16 -25.37
CA TYR A 474 -25.82 6.91 -24.35
C TYR A 474 -26.06 8.43 -24.35
N SER A 475 -26.61 8.99 -25.42
CA SER A 475 -26.71 10.45 -25.62
C SER A 475 -27.35 11.20 -24.45
N SER A 476 -28.50 10.75 -23.97
CA SER A 476 -29.22 11.35 -22.83
C SER A 476 -28.43 11.25 -21.51
N ALA A 477 -27.80 10.10 -21.26
CA ALA A 477 -27.00 9.88 -20.06
C ALA A 477 -25.76 10.78 -20.04
N ILE A 478 -25.06 10.88 -21.19
CA ILE A 478 -23.88 11.74 -21.35
C ILE A 478 -24.26 13.21 -21.14
N ASN A 479 -25.37 13.69 -21.72
CA ASN A 479 -25.85 15.06 -21.51
C ASN A 479 -26.08 15.34 -20.02
N ASN A 480 -26.84 14.48 -19.34
CA ASN A 480 -27.13 14.64 -17.91
C ASN A 480 -25.86 14.62 -17.04
N ILE A 481 -24.86 13.82 -17.42
CA ILE A 481 -23.57 13.77 -16.69
C ILE A 481 -22.85 15.10 -16.79
N PHE A 482 -22.68 15.66 -17.99
CA PHE A 482 -21.92 16.89 -18.17
C PHE A 482 -22.65 18.15 -17.73
N GLU A 483 -23.98 18.19 -17.86
CA GLU A 483 -24.78 19.33 -17.37
C GLU A 483 -24.69 19.44 -15.84
N GLU A 484 -24.61 18.31 -15.13
CA GLU A 484 -24.71 18.29 -13.68
C GLU A 484 -23.36 18.15 -12.97
N LEU A 485 -22.37 17.50 -13.59
CA LEU A 485 -21.10 17.17 -12.96
C LEU A 485 -19.90 17.89 -13.60
N LYS A 486 -18.93 18.20 -12.74
CA LYS A 486 -17.61 18.66 -13.13
C LYS A 486 -16.81 17.51 -13.74
N ILE A 487 -16.71 17.45 -15.08
CA ILE A 487 -15.86 16.46 -15.76
C ILE A 487 -14.46 17.03 -15.95
N SER A 488 -13.47 16.46 -15.25
CA SER A 488 -12.06 16.85 -15.33
C SER A 488 -11.30 16.03 -16.35
N THR A 489 -11.70 14.78 -16.57
CA THR A 489 -11.01 13.85 -17.46
C THR A 489 -12.01 13.14 -18.36
N LEU A 490 -11.77 13.12 -19.67
CA LEU A 490 -12.62 12.41 -20.64
C LEU A 490 -11.79 11.37 -21.41
N HIS A 491 -12.17 10.09 -21.29
CA HIS A 491 -11.57 9.00 -22.06
C HIS A 491 -12.57 8.47 -23.10
N LEU A 492 -12.23 8.52 -24.37
CA LEU A 492 -12.99 7.93 -25.48
C LEU A 492 -12.16 6.77 -26.05
N ASN A 493 -12.58 5.52 -25.87
CA ASN A 493 -11.78 4.36 -26.24
C ASN A 493 -12.52 3.41 -27.19
N ASN A 494 -11.93 3.13 -28.35
CA ASN A 494 -12.40 2.25 -29.41
C ASN A 494 -13.86 2.50 -29.82
N ALA A 495 -14.36 3.71 -29.62
CA ALA A 495 -15.76 4.02 -29.87
C ALA A 495 -15.98 4.57 -31.29
N VAL A 496 -16.87 3.92 -32.04
CA VAL A 496 -17.44 4.48 -33.27
C VAL A 496 -18.67 5.29 -32.86
N PHE A 497 -18.56 6.62 -32.95
CA PHE A 497 -19.64 7.53 -32.61
C PHE A 497 -20.39 7.93 -33.88
N SER A 498 -21.72 7.89 -33.85
CA SER A 498 -22.51 8.58 -34.88
C SER A 498 -22.33 10.10 -34.78
N GLU A 499 -22.62 10.81 -35.86
CA GLU A 499 -22.54 12.27 -35.93
C GLU A 499 -23.31 12.98 -34.79
N SER A 500 -24.48 12.45 -34.40
CA SER A 500 -25.26 12.97 -33.27
C SER A 500 -24.51 12.85 -31.92
N HIS A 501 -23.77 11.77 -31.69
CA HIS A 501 -22.93 11.62 -30.49
C HIS A 501 -21.73 12.55 -30.55
N TRP A 502 -21.08 12.68 -31.70
CA TRP A 502 -20.01 13.65 -31.88
C TRP A 502 -20.47 15.07 -31.60
N ASN A 503 -21.63 15.48 -32.12
CA ASN A 503 -22.22 16.78 -31.85
C ASN A 503 -22.53 16.98 -30.36
N THR A 504 -22.94 15.91 -29.67
CA THR A 504 -23.17 15.92 -28.24
C THR A 504 -21.86 16.12 -27.48
N ILE A 505 -20.88 15.23 -27.66
CA ILE A 505 -19.54 15.33 -27.06
C ILE A 505 -18.91 16.69 -27.34
N ARG A 506 -19.09 17.22 -28.55
CA ARG A 506 -18.59 18.53 -28.97
C ARG A 506 -19.17 19.66 -28.14
N LYS A 507 -20.50 19.76 -28.05
CA LYS A 507 -21.18 20.78 -27.23
C LYS A 507 -20.69 20.71 -25.78
N LEU A 508 -20.48 19.51 -25.28
CA LEU A 508 -20.03 19.25 -23.92
C LEU A 508 -18.57 19.65 -23.68
N VAL A 509 -17.67 19.32 -24.62
CA VAL A 509 -16.27 19.74 -24.59
C VAL A 509 -16.14 21.27 -24.64
N VAL A 510 -16.93 21.94 -25.49
CA VAL A 510 -16.92 23.43 -25.58
C VAL A 510 -17.49 24.05 -24.31
N GLY A 511 -18.55 23.48 -23.74
CA GLY A 511 -19.21 24.01 -22.55
C GLY A 511 -18.50 23.70 -21.23
N SER A 512 -17.63 22.68 -21.18
CA SER A 512 -16.97 22.27 -19.94
C SER A 512 -15.81 23.21 -19.58
N GLN A 513 -15.99 24.00 -18.53
CA GLN A 513 -14.94 24.87 -17.98
C GLN A 513 -13.91 24.11 -17.12
N ASN A 514 -14.08 22.80 -16.94
CA ASN A 514 -13.30 22.02 -15.99
C ASN A 514 -12.56 20.84 -16.63
N LEU A 515 -12.71 20.62 -17.93
CA LEU A 515 -12.05 19.52 -18.63
C LEU A 515 -10.55 19.82 -18.73
N GLU A 516 -9.74 19.16 -17.91
CA GLU A 516 -8.29 19.34 -17.86
C GLU A 516 -7.56 18.31 -18.72
N GLU A 517 -8.08 17.09 -18.83
CA GLU A 517 -7.47 15.99 -19.57
C GLU A 517 -8.46 15.32 -20.51
N MET A 518 -8.00 15.04 -21.73
CA MET A 518 -8.76 14.25 -22.70
C MET A 518 -7.88 13.21 -23.37
N ILE A 519 -8.35 11.96 -23.33
CA ILE A 519 -7.74 10.82 -24.01
C ILE A 519 -8.73 10.29 -25.04
N MET A 520 -8.32 10.30 -26.29
CA MET A 520 -9.08 9.77 -27.41
C MET A 520 -8.34 8.60 -28.01
N ASN A 521 -9.09 7.56 -28.34
CA ASN A 521 -8.64 6.39 -29.04
C ASN A 521 -9.79 5.90 -29.92
N CYS A 522 -10.23 6.74 -30.84
CA CYS A 522 -11.40 6.47 -31.66
C CYS A 522 -11.03 6.68 -33.13
N PRO A 523 -11.44 5.78 -34.04
CA PRO A 523 -11.37 6.07 -35.46
C PRO A 523 -12.36 7.20 -35.76
N SER A 524 -11.87 8.34 -36.24
CA SER A 524 -12.67 9.48 -36.68
C SER A 524 -12.40 9.80 -38.15
N THR A 525 -13.42 10.29 -38.84
CA THR A 525 -13.25 10.88 -40.18
C THR A 525 -12.50 12.21 -40.10
N LEU A 526 -12.05 12.73 -41.26
CA LEU A 526 -11.43 14.06 -41.36
C LEU A 526 -12.34 15.14 -40.77
N ASN A 527 -13.56 15.25 -41.29
CA ASN A 527 -14.50 16.30 -40.90
C ASN A 527 -14.82 16.23 -39.40
N GLU A 528 -15.08 15.04 -38.86
CA GLU A 528 -15.34 14.87 -37.42
C GLU A 528 -14.16 15.34 -36.58
N THR A 529 -12.93 15.03 -37.00
CA THR A 529 -11.73 15.43 -36.28
C THR A 529 -11.52 16.95 -36.35
N GLN A 530 -11.67 17.56 -37.52
CA GLN A 530 -11.53 19.01 -37.70
C GLN A 530 -12.52 19.77 -36.83
N GLU A 531 -13.80 19.42 -36.91
CA GLU A 531 -14.85 20.10 -36.16
C GLU A 531 -14.69 19.90 -34.64
N TRP A 532 -14.21 18.73 -34.23
CA TRP A 532 -13.96 18.43 -32.82
C TRP A 532 -12.74 19.19 -32.27
N LEU A 533 -11.66 19.28 -33.02
CA LEU A 533 -10.48 20.06 -32.62
C LEU A 533 -10.77 21.55 -32.56
N PHE A 534 -11.57 22.07 -33.50
CA PHE A 534 -12.05 23.44 -33.45
C PHE A 534 -12.80 23.72 -32.14
N SER A 535 -13.51 22.71 -31.66
CA SER A 535 -14.27 22.77 -30.41
C SER A 535 -13.38 22.68 -29.17
N LEU A 536 -12.35 21.83 -29.17
CA LEU A 536 -11.34 21.84 -28.11
C LEU A 536 -10.58 23.17 -28.01
N CYS A 537 -10.35 23.84 -29.13
CA CYS A 537 -9.67 25.13 -29.13
C CYS A 537 -10.49 26.24 -28.47
N LYS A 538 -11.76 25.98 -28.17
CA LYS A 538 -12.57 26.86 -27.33
C LYS A 538 -12.52 26.50 -25.84
N ASN A 539 -12.00 25.32 -25.47
CA ASN A 539 -11.91 24.87 -24.08
C ASN A 539 -10.69 25.46 -23.38
N GLU A 540 -10.87 26.44 -22.50
CA GLU A 540 -9.78 27.14 -21.79
C GLU A 540 -9.14 26.32 -20.66
N SER A 541 -9.76 25.23 -20.20
CA SER A 541 -9.23 24.42 -19.09
C SER A 541 -8.35 23.26 -19.54
N LEU A 542 -8.38 22.89 -20.82
CA LEU A 542 -7.68 21.71 -21.33
C LEU A 542 -6.16 21.89 -21.24
N LYS A 543 -5.53 21.02 -20.45
CA LYS A 543 -4.08 20.94 -20.21
C LYS A 543 -3.44 19.74 -20.89
N VAL A 544 -4.16 18.61 -20.98
CA VAL A 544 -3.64 17.36 -21.50
C VAL A 544 -4.55 16.83 -22.61
N LEU A 545 -3.96 16.55 -23.78
CA LEU A 545 -4.64 15.97 -24.92
C LEU A 545 -3.86 14.79 -25.49
N HIS A 546 -4.44 13.59 -25.39
CA HIS A 546 -3.94 12.37 -26.00
C HIS A 546 -4.88 11.96 -27.14
N ILE A 547 -4.41 11.89 -28.37
CA ILE A 547 -5.14 11.35 -29.53
C ILE A 547 -4.41 10.10 -30.00
N MET A 548 -5.08 8.97 -29.90
CA MET A 548 -4.64 7.66 -30.36
C MET A 548 -5.50 7.23 -31.55
N ASN A 549 -4.88 6.59 -32.54
CA ASN A 549 -5.54 6.19 -33.78
C ASN A 549 -6.22 7.37 -34.52
N GLY A 550 -5.52 8.51 -34.57
CA GLY A 550 -6.01 9.71 -35.27
C GLY A 550 -6.39 9.46 -36.74
N PRO A 551 -7.15 10.39 -37.35
CA PRO A 551 -7.70 10.25 -38.70
C PRO A 551 -6.59 9.97 -39.71
N LYS A 552 -6.78 9.09 -40.70
CA LYS A 552 -5.68 8.61 -41.56
C LYS A 552 -5.09 9.65 -42.54
N GLN A 553 -5.69 10.84 -42.65
CA GLN A 553 -5.34 11.84 -43.65
C GLN A 553 -4.36 12.88 -43.10
N ALA A 554 -3.32 13.17 -43.87
CA ALA A 554 -2.25 14.09 -43.50
C ALA A 554 -2.68 15.55 -43.27
N ASN A 555 -3.60 16.05 -44.09
CA ASN A 555 -4.05 17.44 -44.02
C ASN A 555 -4.69 17.74 -42.66
N VAL A 556 -5.30 16.72 -42.02
CA VAL A 556 -5.89 16.88 -40.69
C VAL A 556 -4.83 17.31 -39.68
N CYS A 557 -3.69 16.61 -39.65
CA CYS A 557 -2.60 16.86 -38.71
C CYS A 557 -2.17 18.33 -38.71
N VAL A 558 -2.07 18.93 -39.92
CA VAL A 558 -1.69 20.33 -40.08
C VAL A 558 -2.70 21.26 -39.42
N GLU A 559 -3.98 21.01 -39.66
CA GLU A 559 -5.05 21.78 -39.05
C GLU A 559 -5.11 21.57 -37.54
N ILE A 560 -4.89 20.35 -37.04
CA ILE A 560 -4.75 20.08 -35.59
C ILE A 560 -3.68 21.01 -35.02
N PHE A 561 -2.48 21.03 -35.61
CA PHE A 561 -1.39 21.84 -35.09
C PHE A 561 -1.64 23.34 -35.22
N GLN A 562 -2.28 23.79 -36.29
CA GLN A 562 -2.66 25.18 -36.48
C GLN A 562 -3.72 25.62 -35.45
N MET A 563 -4.67 24.76 -35.12
CA MET A 563 -5.66 25.04 -34.08
C MET A 563 -5.03 24.99 -32.68
N LEU A 564 -4.17 24.01 -32.41
CA LEU A 564 -3.42 23.92 -31.15
C LEU A 564 -2.43 25.08 -30.95
N LYS A 565 -2.02 25.76 -32.03
CA LYS A 565 -1.21 26.99 -31.97
C LYS A 565 -1.88 28.10 -31.16
N GLU A 566 -3.20 28.16 -31.20
CA GLU A 566 -3.96 29.20 -30.50
C GLU A 566 -4.17 28.86 -29.01
N LYS A 567 -3.77 27.65 -28.57
CA LYS A 567 -3.96 27.16 -27.19
C LYS A 567 -2.71 27.29 -26.34
N ASN A 568 -2.68 28.32 -25.49
CA ASN A 568 -1.61 28.51 -24.50
C ASN A 568 -1.75 27.62 -23.25
N THR A 569 -2.88 26.96 -23.05
CA THR A 569 -3.19 26.19 -21.83
C THR A 569 -2.75 24.74 -21.91
N LEU A 570 -2.42 24.25 -23.10
CA LEU A 570 -2.09 22.85 -23.32
C LEU A 570 -0.64 22.56 -22.89
N GLU A 571 -0.50 21.85 -21.78
CA GLU A 571 0.77 21.44 -21.18
C GLU A 571 1.33 20.15 -21.82
N LYS A 572 0.44 19.28 -22.29
CA LYS A 572 0.80 17.98 -22.87
C LYS A 572 -0.09 17.63 -24.05
N PHE A 573 0.54 17.37 -25.18
CA PHE A 573 -0.12 16.86 -26.38
C PHE A 573 0.59 15.61 -26.85
N SER A 574 -0.16 14.56 -27.14
CA SER A 574 0.36 13.29 -27.66
C SER A 574 -0.53 12.81 -28.79
N LEU A 575 0.05 12.67 -29.97
CA LEU A 575 -0.60 12.07 -31.13
C LEU A 575 0.07 10.73 -31.45
N THR A 576 -0.70 9.64 -31.48
CA THR A 576 -0.27 8.35 -32.00
C THR A 576 -1.15 7.96 -33.18
N SER A 577 -0.52 7.63 -34.30
CA SER A 577 -1.22 7.15 -35.50
C SER A 577 -0.35 6.16 -36.25
N SER A 578 -1.00 5.16 -36.83
CA SER A 578 -0.35 4.04 -37.51
C SER A 578 -0.23 4.23 -39.03
N THR A 579 -0.81 5.27 -39.66
CA THR A 579 -1.09 5.26 -41.12
C THR A 579 -0.90 6.56 -41.93
N TYR A 580 -0.04 7.52 -41.55
CA TYR A 580 0.09 8.76 -42.35
C TYR A 580 1.06 8.67 -43.55
N ARG A 581 0.72 9.39 -44.64
CA ARG A 581 1.66 9.96 -45.63
C ARG A 581 1.44 11.47 -45.66
N LEU A 582 2.32 12.27 -45.07
CA LEU A 582 2.13 13.72 -44.97
C LEU A 582 2.67 14.47 -46.20
N GLN A 583 1.94 15.51 -46.68
CA GLN A 583 2.40 16.43 -47.73
C GLN A 583 3.13 17.65 -47.13
N LEU A 584 4.28 17.99 -47.70
CA LEU A 584 5.35 18.81 -47.11
C LEU A 584 5.17 20.34 -47.15
N ASP A 585 4.37 20.84 -48.07
CA ASP A 585 4.37 22.28 -48.41
C ASP A 585 3.52 23.11 -47.47
N PHE A 586 2.56 22.49 -46.77
CA PHE A 586 1.59 23.20 -45.92
C PHE A 586 2.08 23.45 -44.48
N ILE A 587 2.90 22.56 -43.91
CA ILE A 587 3.29 22.61 -42.48
C ILE A 587 4.28 23.75 -42.18
N SER A 588 5.16 24.09 -43.12
CA SER A 588 6.15 25.17 -42.95
C SER A 588 5.53 26.57 -42.85
N ALA A 589 4.34 26.78 -43.41
CA ALA A 589 3.70 28.11 -43.42
C ALA A 589 2.93 28.42 -42.11
N SER A 590 2.37 27.41 -41.43
CA SER A 590 1.39 27.66 -40.37
C SER A 590 1.96 27.87 -38.95
N LEU A 591 3.20 27.44 -38.66
CA LEU A 591 3.62 27.22 -37.26
C LEU A 591 4.50 28.31 -36.61
N GLN A 592 4.80 29.44 -37.24
CA GLN A 592 5.60 30.50 -36.60
C GLN A 592 4.87 31.16 -35.40
N ASN A 593 5.10 30.72 -34.15
CA ASN A 593 5.19 31.50 -32.89
C ASN A 593 5.02 30.65 -31.60
N ARG A 594 5.43 31.28 -30.48
CA ARG A 594 5.75 30.78 -29.12
C ARG A 594 4.75 29.76 -28.51
N TYR A 595 5.28 28.62 -28.05
CA TYR A 595 4.58 27.68 -27.18
C TYR A 595 5.26 27.57 -25.80
N SER A 596 4.45 27.40 -24.76
CA SER A 596 4.86 26.81 -23.48
C SER A 596 4.91 25.28 -23.60
N THR A 597 6.08 24.77 -24.00
CA THR A 597 6.56 23.40 -23.73
C THR A 597 5.61 22.23 -24.04
N LEU A 598 5.71 21.67 -25.24
CA LEU A 598 5.04 20.42 -25.63
C LEU A 598 5.80 19.21 -25.02
N THR A 599 5.15 18.44 -24.13
CA THR A 599 5.82 17.39 -23.32
C THR A 599 5.72 15.95 -23.85
N GLY A 600 5.33 15.70 -25.11
CA GLY A 600 5.43 14.32 -25.64
C GLY A 600 4.75 14.00 -26.98
N ILE A 601 5.48 13.96 -28.10
CA ILE A 601 4.94 13.38 -29.35
C ILE A 601 5.18 11.88 -29.32
N ALA A 602 4.13 11.07 -29.29
CA ALA A 602 4.24 9.70 -28.80
C ALA A 602 4.49 8.63 -29.86
N LYS A 603 4.15 8.84 -31.16
CA LYS A 603 4.42 7.81 -32.19
C LYS A 603 4.24 8.32 -33.62
N TRP A 604 5.32 8.49 -34.38
CA TRP A 604 5.26 8.70 -35.85
C TRP A 604 5.88 7.50 -36.57
N CYS A 605 5.08 6.79 -37.36
CA CYS A 605 5.56 5.83 -38.32
C CYS A 605 6.13 6.59 -39.53
N THR A 606 7.45 6.57 -39.70
CA THR A 606 8.12 7.14 -40.87
C THR A 606 8.29 6.03 -41.89
N SER A 607 7.48 6.07 -42.95
CA SER A 607 7.50 5.06 -44.02
C SER A 607 8.26 5.54 -45.26
N ASN A 608 8.51 6.85 -45.37
CA ASN A 608 9.16 7.48 -46.52
C ASN A 608 9.91 8.78 -46.12
N ASN A 609 10.70 9.34 -47.05
CA ASN A 609 11.49 10.55 -46.83
C ASN A 609 10.66 11.80 -46.53
N SER A 610 9.46 11.89 -47.09
CA SER A 610 8.55 13.00 -46.84
C SER A 610 8.18 13.08 -45.35
N ASP A 611 7.91 11.95 -44.69
CA ASP A 611 7.55 11.93 -43.27
C ASP A 611 8.66 12.54 -42.40
N VAL A 612 9.93 12.25 -42.73
CA VAL A 612 11.09 12.73 -41.95
C VAL A 612 11.33 14.23 -42.12
N LEU A 613 11.25 14.76 -43.35
CA LEU A 613 11.33 16.19 -43.60
C LEU A 613 10.22 16.97 -42.87
N ILE A 614 9.06 16.34 -42.69
CA ILE A 614 7.94 16.94 -41.98
C ILE A 614 8.19 16.96 -40.48
N ILE A 615 8.72 15.88 -39.91
CA ILE A 615 9.18 15.88 -38.50
C ILE A 615 10.23 16.99 -38.32
N GLN A 616 11.19 17.09 -39.23
CA GLN A 616 12.24 18.11 -39.16
C GLN A 616 11.67 19.53 -39.12
N LYS A 617 10.81 19.88 -40.09
CA LYS A 617 10.14 21.19 -40.12
C LYS A 617 9.31 21.42 -38.85
N PHE A 618 8.59 20.40 -38.39
CA PHE A 618 7.79 20.47 -37.16
C PHE A 618 8.66 20.77 -35.94
N LEU A 619 9.75 20.01 -35.75
CA LEU A 619 10.65 20.12 -34.62
C LEU A 619 11.36 21.48 -34.58
N GLN A 620 11.72 22.03 -35.74
CA GLN A 620 12.32 23.37 -35.84
C GLN A 620 11.42 24.48 -35.30
N ILE A 621 10.11 24.24 -35.25
CA ILE A 621 9.13 25.27 -34.93
C ILE A 621 8.58 25.11 -33.50
N ILE A 622 8.43 23.88 -33.01
CA ILE A 622 7.78 23.60 -31.73
C ILE A 622 8.82 23.23 -30.65
N PRO A 623 8.80 23.88 -29.48
CA PRO A 623 9.63 23.50 -28.36
C PRO A 623 9.14 22.17 -27.75
N VAL A 624 9.81 21.08 -28.10
CA VAL A 624 9.51 19.73 -27.60
C VAL A 624 10.42 19.40 -26.41
N HIS A 625 9.84 18.95 -25.29
CA HIS A 625 10.57 18.42 -24.13
C HIS A 625 10.77 16.90 -24.19
N HIS A 626 9.84 16.17 -24.80
CA HIS A 626 9.90 14.73 -24.99
C HIS A 626 9.44 14.36 -26.40
N LEU A 627 10.28 13.64 -27.14
CA LEU A 627 9.99 13.17 -28.50
C LEU A 627 10.07 11.66 -28.52
N SER A 628 9.01 10.96 -28.89
CA SER A 628 9.00 9.52 -29.16
C SER A 628 8.80 9.26 -30.66
N LEU A 629 9.72 8.51 -31.27
CA LEU A 629 9.73 8.19 -32.70
C LEU A 629 9.61 6.68 -32.89
N ASP A 630 8.77 6.26 -33.83
CA ASP A 630 8.66 4.84 -34.19
C ASP A 630 9.36 4.56 -35.53
N LEU A 631 10.45 3.80 -35.47
CA LEU A 631 11.37 3.57 -36.57
C LEU A 631 11.05 2.30 -37.37
N THR A 632 9.87 1.68 -37.19
CA THR A 632 9.54 0.36 -37.77
C THR A 632 9.65 0.26 -39.29
N ASN A 633 9.58 1.37 -40.03
CA ASN A 633 9.46 1.40 -41.49
C ASN A 633 10.47 2.34 -42.18
N ILE A 634 11.55 2.75 -41.52
CA ILE A 634 12.50 3.71 -42.10
C ILE A 634 13.52 2.99 -42.99
N ASN A 635 13.38 3.18 -44.30
CA ASN A 635 14.30 2.63 -45.28
C ASN A 635 15.32 3.66 -45.84
N CYS A 636 15.40 4.89 -45.29
CA CYS A 636 16.25 5.93 -45.88
C CYS A 636 17.23 6.58 -44.91
N GLU A 637 18.51 6.48 -45.30
CA GLU A 637 19.68 6.95 -44.56
C GLU A 637 19.81 8.48 -44.49
N THR A 638 19.67 9.17 -45.62
CA THR A 638 19.84 10.63 -45.71
C THR A 638 18.84 11.39 -44.85
N SER A 639 17.60 10.90 -44.80
CA SER A 639 16.54 11.47 -43.99
C SER A 639 16.83 11.38 -42.49
N LEU A 640 17.35 10.25 -42.02
CA LEU A 640 17.65 10.05 -40.59
C LEU A 640 18.79 10.94 -40.10
N THR A 641 19.82 11.19 -40.92
CA THR A 641 20.89 12.14 -40.59
C THR A 641 20.37 13.57 -40.48
N GLN A 642 19.49 14.00 -41.39
CA GLN A 642 18.87 15.34 -41.31
C GLN A 642 17.97 15.49 -40.06
N LEU A 643 17.23 14.42 -39.73
CA LEU A 643 16.44 14.36 -38.50
C LEU A 643 17.33 14.42 -37.25
N ALA A 644 18.46 13.72 -37.27
CA ALA A 644 19.46 13.73 -36.21
C ALA A 644 19.97 15.14 -35.91
N GLU A 645 20.40 15.84 -36.96
CA GLU A 645 20.88 17.22 -36.86
C GLU A 645 19.80 18.12 -36.25
N THR A 646 18.56 17.95 -36.70
CA THR A 646 17.42 18.72 -36.21
C THR A 646 17.15 18.45 -34.73
N ILE A 647 17.07 17.18 -34.33
CA ILE A 647 16.87 16.77 -32.92
C ILE A 647 17.96 17.32 -32.01
N ASN A 648 19.21 17.30 -32.48
CA ASN A 648 20.35 17.83 -31.73
C ASN A 648 20.28 19.35 -31.56
N GLN A 649 19.69 20.07 -32.52
CA GLN A 649 19.51 21.51 -32.46
C GLN A 649 18.38 21.96 -31.52
N LEU A 650 17.46 21.08 -31.10
CA LEU A 650 16.33 21.45 -30.23
C LEU A 650 16.76 21.72 -28.79
N PRO A 651 16.90 22.96 -28.32
CA PRO A 651 17.53 23.24 -27.01
C PRO A 651 16.73 22.69 -25.83
N LEU A 652 15.42 22.56 -25.98
CA LEU A 652 14.50 22.16 -24.92
C LEU A 652 14.27 20.64 -24.84
N LEU A 653 14.71 19.85 -25.81
CA LEU A 653 14.47 18.41 -25.82
C LEU A 653 15.23 17.72 -24.69
N LYS A 654 14.50 17.23 -23.67
CA LYS A 654 15.04 16.55 -22.48
C LYS A 654 15.04 15.04 -22.64
N ILE A 655 13.99 14.48 -23.26
CA ILE A 655 13.81 13.04 -23.42
C ILE A 655 13.60 12.73 -24.90
N LEU A 656 14.32 11.75 -25.43
CA LEU A 656 14.10 11.19 -26.76
C LEU A 656 13.82 9.70 -26.59
N GLU A 657 12.68 9.22 -27.06
CA GLU A 657 12.31 7.81 -27.08
C GLU A 657 12.34 7.32 -28.54
N LEU A 658 13.04 6.23 -28.81
CA LEU A 658 13.11 5.60 -30.13
C LEU A 658 12.53 4.19 -30.01
N GLN A 659 11.44 3.93 -30.71
CA GLN A 659 10.76 2.65 -30.77
C GLN A 659 11.04 1.96 -32.11
N SER A 660 11.01 0.63 -32.11
CA SER A 660 10.98 -0.22 -33.30
C SER A 660 10.04 -1.39 -33.03
N LYS A 661 9.90 -2.33 -33.99
CA LYS A 661 9.02 -3.50 -33.82
C LYS A 661 9.45 -4.35 -32.64
N THR A 662 10.75 -4.34 -32.34
CA THR A 662 11.41 -5.24 -31.41
C THR A 662 12.10 -4.53 -30.26
N SER A 663 12.06 -3.20 -30.17
CA SER A 663 12.79 -2.49 -29.10
C SER A 663 12.22 -1.10 -28.82
N CYS A 664 12.51 -0.57 -27.63
CA CYS A 664 12.30 0.83 -27.28
C CYS A 664 13.52 1.35 -26.50
N ALA A 665 13.97 2.56 -26.81
CA ALA A 665 15.16 3.17 -26.23
C ALA A 665 14.83 4.59 -25.74
N VAL A 666 14.97 4.86 -24.44
CA VAL A 666 14.71 6.17 -23.85
C VAL A 666 16.03 6.85 -23.46
N PHE A 667 16.25 7.99 -24.08
CA PHE A 667 17.42 8.82 -24.01
C PHE A 667 17.14 10.09 -23.23
N HIS A 668 18.05 10.47 -22.34
CA HIS A 668 17.96 11.71 -21.56
C HIS A 668 19.10 12.65 -21.97
N ARG A 669 18.76 13.89 -22.31
CA ARG A 669 19.75 14.92 -22.56
C ARG A 669 20.40 15.32 -21.24
N GLU A 670 21.71 15.21 -21.15
CA GLU A 670 22.43 15.72 -19.97
C GLU A 670 22.28 17.24 -19.91
N LYS A 671 21.95 17.79 -18.73
CA LYS A 671 22.00 19.23 -18.50
C LYS A 671 23.46 19.66 -18.69
N ARG A 672 23.82 20.14 -19.88
CA ARG A 672 25.05 20.90 -20.05
C ARG A 672 24.87 22.16 -19.22
N ILE A 673 25.55 22.22 -18.08
CA ILE A 673 25.80 23.48 -17.39
C ILE A 673 26.67 24.27 -18.36
N PHE A 674 26.05 25.08 -19.21
CA PHE A 674 26.76 26.13 -19.90
C PHE A 674 27.18 27.11 -18.82
N ASN A 675 28.39 26.93 -18.27
CA ASN A 675 29.08 27.99 -17.53
C ASN A 675 29.30 29.12 -18.53
N ARG A 676 28.31 30.01 -18.62
CA ARG A 676 28.31 31.17 -19.49
C ARG A 676 28.88 32.33 -18.71
N GLU A 677 30.14 32.21 -18.28
CA GLU A 677 30.93 33.32 -17.76
C GLU A 677 32.41 32.92 -17.74
N SER A 678 33.09 33.23 -18.85
CA SER A 678 34.51 33.55 -18.84
C SER A 678 34.80 34.39 -20.09
N SER A 679 34.35 35.65 -20.05
CA SER A 679 34.99 36.72 -20.81
C SER A 679 36.33 37.02 -20.14
N VAL A 680 37.40 36.35 -20.60
CA VAL A 680 38.78 36.74 -20.27
C VAL A 680 39.57 36.85 -21.56
N ARG A 681 40.28 37.97 -21.64
CA ARG A 681 40.93 38.61 -22.77
C ARG A 681 41.93 37.72 -23.50
N GLU A 682 42.03 37.96 -24.80
CA GLU A 682 43.19 37.63 -25.63
C GLU A 682 44.44 38.33 -25.08
N SER A 683 45.42 37.54 -24.63
CA SER A 683 46.84 37.89 -24.73
C SER A 683 47.72 36.69 -24.35
N GLU A 684 48.66 36.39 -25.25
CA GLU A 684 49.92 35.65 -25.08
C GLU A 684 49.93 34.11 -25.12
N LEU A 685 50.64 33.63 -26.15
CA LEU A 685 51.00 32.26 -26.48
C LEU A 685 52.14 31.78 -25.58
N LEU A 686 51.93 30.67 -24.87
CA LEU A 686 52.99 29.71 -24.50
C LEU A 686 52.44 28.26 -24.54
N PRO A 687 53.22 27.28 -25.04
CA PRO A 687 52.74 25.91 -25.25
C PRO A 687 52.88 25.08 -23.96
N CYS A 688 51.77 24.68 -23.34
CA CYS A 688 51.79 23.77 -22.20
C CYS A 688 51.17 22.41 -22.55
N VAL A 689 52.03 21.39 -22.47
CA VAL A 689 51.86 19.97 -22.15
C VAL A 689 50.47 19.33 -22.32
N GLN A 690 50.44 18.30 -23.16
CA GLN A 690 49.31 17.42 -23.48
C GLN A 690 48.59 16.82 -22.25
N CYS A 691 47.52 17.47 -21.79
CA CYS A 691 46.46 16.80 -21.04
C CYS A 691 45.55 16.05 -22.02
N ARG A 692 45.84 14.76 -22.26
CA ARG A 692 44.96 13.85 -23.00
C ARG A 692 43.63 13.69 -22.25
N LYS A 693 42.60 14.46 -22.65
CA LYS A 693 41.21 14.14 -22.33
C LYS A 693 40.90 12.71 -22.84
N PRO A 694 40.26 11.83 -22.07
CA PRO A 694 39.86 10.51 -22.56
C PRO A 694 38.94 10.69 -23.76
N SER A 695 39.23 10.03 -24.89
CA SER A 695 38.46 10.22 -26.11
C SER A 695 37.01 9.77 -25.91
N LEU A 696 36.06 10.68 -26.18
CA LEU A 696 34.62 10.42 -26.25
C LEU A 696 34.26 9.17 -27.08
N ARG A 697 35.13 8.79 -28.03
CA ARG A 697 35.08 7.53 -28.80
C ARG A 697 34.97 6.27 -27.92
N LYS A 698 35.63 6.20 -26.76
CA LYS A 698 35.58 5.00 -25.89
C LYS A 698 34.25 4.84 -25.15
N LYS A 699 33.58 5.93 -24.78
CA LYS A 699 32.24 5.88 -24.16
C LYS A 699 31.17 5.46 -25.17
N PHE A 700 31.31 5.91 -26.42
CA PHE A 700 30.36 5.61 -27.50
C PHE A 700 30.51 4.19 -28.10
N LYS A 701 31.73 3.63 -28.19
CA LYS A 701 31.92 2.27 -28.72
C LYS A 701 31.15 1.19 -27.93
N LYS A 702 30.90 1.42 -26.63
CA LYS A 702 30.14 0.51 -25.74
C LYS A 702 28.62 0.70 -25.81
N TYR A 703 28.19 1.92 -26.09
CA TYR A 703 26.78 2.27 -26.31
C TYR A 703 26.20 1.50 -27.51
N LEU A 704 27.03 1.36 -28.53
CA LEU A 704 26.63 0.89 -29.82
C LEU A 704 26.47 -0.64 -29.92
N SER A 705 27.13 -1.43 -29.08
CA SER A 705 26.98 -2.89 -29.12
C SER A 705 25.53 -3.33 -28.83
N PHE A 706 24.80 -2.59 -27.98
CA PHE A 706 23.38 -2.86 -27.70
C PHE A 706 22.49 -2.68 -28.91
N LEU A 707 22.71 -1.63 -29.71
CA LEU A 707 21.85 -1.32 -30.85
C LEU A 707 22.09 -2.27 -32.02
N SER A 708 23.31 -2.78 -32.18
CA SER A 708 23.62 -3.78 -33.21
C SER A 708 22.92 -5.14 -33.00
N CYS A 709 22.38 -5.41 -31.80
CA CYS A 709 21.58 -6.60 -31.53
C CYS A 709 20.17 -6.56 -32.16
N ILE A 710 19.73 -5.40 -32.68
CA ILE A 710 18.36 -5.14 -33.14
C ILE A 710 18.19 -5.46 -34.65
N SER A 711 19.27 -5.71 -35.39
CA SER A 711 19.21 -5.97 -36.84
C SER A 711 18.98 -7.45 -37.15
N PRO A 712 17.88 -7.84 -37.82
CA PRO A 712 17.79 -9.16 -38.41
C PRO A 712 18.86 -9.30 -39.51
N LYS A 713 19.53 -10.46 -39.55
CA LYS A 713 20.44 -10.79 -40.66
C LYS A 713 19.59 -11.08 -41.90
N TYR A 714 19.68 -10.22 -42.91
CA TYR A 714 19.25 -10.58 -44.26
C TYR A 714 20.20 -11.65 -44.80
N TYR A 715 19.82 -12.93 -44.68
CA TYR A 715 20.54 -14.01 -45.35
C TYR A 715 20.14 -14.01 -46.84
N HIS A 716 21.03 -13.55 -47.70
CA HIS A 716 21.00 -13.95 -49.11
C HIS A 716 21.54 -15.40 -49.19
N SER A 717 20.66 -16.37 -49.39
CA SER A 717 21.04 -17.75 -49.71
C SER A 717 21.45 -17.86 -51.17
N SER A 718 22.74 -17.74 -51.46
CA SER A 718 23.32 -18.24 -52.70
C SER A 718 23.72 -19.71 -52.51
N GLN A 719 22.87 -20.64 -52.94
CA GLN A 719 23.25 -22.04 -53.12
C GLN A 719 24.24 -22.15 -54.29
N LYS A 720 25.41 -22.75 -54.04
CA LYS A 720 26.20 -23.42 -55.07
C LYS A 720 26.53 -24.82 -54.57
N GLU A 721 25.98 -25.80 -55.27
CA GLU A 721 26.32 -27.21 -55.21
C GLU A 721 27.75 -27.43 -55.72
N SER A 722 28.50 -28.33 -55.07
CA SER A 722 29.27 -29.36 -55.78
C SER A 722 29.81 -30.41 -54.82
N SER A 723 29.67 -31.65 -55.25
CA SER A 723 29.95 -32.95 -54.64
C SER A 723 31.40 -33.42 -54.79
N ASN A 724 31.93 -34.10 -53.76
CA ASN A 724 32.57 -35.44 -53.76
C ASN A 724 33.65 -35.60 -52.64
N PRO A 725 33.72 -36.78 -51.99
CA PRO A 725 34.85 -37.24 -51.14
C PRO A 725 35.67 -38.34 -51.89
N PRO A 726 36.58 -39.15 -51.28
CA PRO A 726 37.34 -39.07 -50.02
C PRO A 726 38.87 -39.33 -50.19
N SER A 727 39.69 -39.17 -49.13
CA SER A 727 40.68 -40.18 -48.65
C SER A 727 41.61 -39.64 -47.55
N GLN A 728 42.32 -40.58 -46.93
CA GLN A 728 42.78 -40.66 -45.55
C GLN A 728 44.27 -40.29 -45.34
N ILE A 729 44.61 -39.98 -44.07
CA ILE A 729 45.85 -40.28 -43.31
C ILE A 729 47.08 -39.32 -43.38
N SER A 730 47.48 -38.92 -42.16
CA SER A 730 48.85 -38.78 -41.57
C SER A 730 49.45 -37.40 -41.21
N SER A 731 49.88 -37.38 -39.94
CA SER A 731 51.05 -36.78 -39.29
C SER A 731 51.18 -35.27 -39.06
N GLU A 732 51.19 -34.93 -37.76
CA GLU A 732 52.25 -34.19 -37.03
C GLU A 732 53.03 -33.09 -37.78
N ARG A 733 52.89 -31.83 -37.34
CA ARG A 733 53.82 -31.16 -36.38
C ARG A 733 53.44 -29.69 -36.19
N GLU A 734 53.84 -29.20 -35.03
CA GLU A 734 53.65 -27.88 -34.45
C GLU A 734 54.04 -26.71 -35.37
N ASP A 735 53.28 -25.61 -35.33
CA ASP A 735 53.94 -24.31 -35.21
C ASP A 735 53.04 -23.20 -34.62
N ARG A 736 53.63 -22.50 -33.64
CA ARG A 736 53.04 -21.38 -32.91
C ARG A 736 53.04 -20.12 -33.78
N ARG A 737 51.85 -19.61 -34.15
CA ARG A 737 51.64 -18.17 -34.36
C ARG A 737 50.29 -17.74 -33.81
N ALA A 738 50.34 -17.03 -32.68
CA ALA A 738 49.23 -16.26 -32.16
C ALA A 738 48.94 -15.10 -33.12
N MET A 739 47.94 -15.26 -34.00
CA MET A 739 47.29 -14.14 -34.67
C MET A 739 46.18 -13.61 -33.76
N SER A 740 46.40 -12.43 -33.18
CA SER A 740 45.35 -11.63 -32.58
C SER A 740 44.42 -11.13 -33.68
N VAL A 741 43.39 -11.92 -34.01
CA VAL A 741 42.27 -11.46 -34.82
C VAL A 741 41.32 -10.69 -33.89
N GLU A 742 41.28 -9.36 -34.02
CA GLU A 742 40.25 -8.54 -33.37
C GLU A 742 38.87 -8.91 -33.94
N PRO A 743 37.88 -9.34 -33.13
CA PRO A 743 36.61 -9.87 -33.64
C PRO A 743 35.55 -8.81 -33.98
N TYR A 744 35.93 -7.56 -34.29
CA TYR A 744 34.98 -6.43 -34.30
C TYR A 744 34.80 -5.68 -35.63
N SER A 745 35.39 -6.12 -36.74
CA SER A 745 35.32 -5.38 -38.03
C SER A 745 34.00 -5.50 -38.80
N HIS A 746 33.11 -6.46 -38.45
CA HIS A 746 31.91 -6.75 -39.26
C HIS A 746 30.58 -6.18 -38.71
N VAL A 747 30.56 -5.58 -37.52
CA VAL A 747 29.33 -5.08 -36.88
C VAL A 747 28.97 -3.64 -37.31
N SER A 748 29.88 -2.91 -37.98
CA SER A 748 29.72 -1.50 -38.31
C SER A 748 29.06 -1.20 -39.67
N SER A 749 28.53 -2.20 -40.38
CA SER A 749 27.98 -2.01 -41.74
C SER A 749 26.48 -1.74 -41.81
N ASN A 750 25.74 -1.75 -40.69
CA ASN A 750 24.32 -1.39 -40.72
C ASN A 750 24.16 0.15 -40.73
N PRO A 751 23.64 0.76 -41.80
CA PRO A 751 23.53 2.22 -41.91
C PRO A 751 22.65 2.85 -40.81
N LEU A 752 21.61 2.14 -40.35
CA LEU A 752 20.69 2.58 -39.28
C LEU A 752 21.42 2.85 -37.95
N TYR A 753 22.51 2.15 -37.69
CA TYR A 753 23.33 2.28 -36.49
C TYR A 753 24.13 3.59 -36.45
N LYS A 754 24.74 3.96 -37.58
CA LYS A 754 25.47 5.23 -37.71
C LYS A 754 24.51 6.41 -37.53
N GLN A 755 23.29 6.26 -38.00
CA GLN A 755 22.24 7.28 -37.91
C GLN A 755 21.72 7.45 -36.47
N ILE A 756 21.44 6.36 -35.74
CA ILE A 756 21.07 6.47 -34.31
C ILE A 756 22.20 7.12 -33.50
N GLN A 757 23.46 6.84 -33.85
CA GLN A 757 24.63 7.49 -33.24
C GLN A 757 24.62 9.01 -33.43
N GLU A 758 24.25 9.48 -34.63
CA GLU A 758 24.12 10.90 -34.93
C GLU A 758 22.93 11.51 -34.16
N ILE A 759 21.78 10.84 -34.13
CA ILE A 759 20.56 11.32 -33.44
C ILE A 759 20.80 11.51 -31.95
N ALA A 760 21.47 10.54 -31.32
CA ALA A 760 21.64 10.49 -29.88
C ALA A 760 22.93 11.14 -29.36
N PHE A 761 23.69 11.85 -30.20
CA PHE A 761 25.03 12.35 -29.84
C PHE A 761 25.04 13.18 -28.55
N ASN A 762 24.00 13.98 -28.30
CA ASN A 762 23.87 14.81 -27.10
C ASN A 762 23.02 14.17 -25.98
N PHE A 763 22.63 12.91 -26.11
CA PHE A 763 21.79 12.21 -25.16
C PHE A 763 22.49 11.00 -24.55
N THR A 764 22.00 10.58 -23.39
CA THR A 764 22.43 9.36 -22.71
C THR A 764 21.28 8.38 -22.63
N LEU A 765 21.46 7.17 -23.14
CA LEU A 765 20.45 6.13 -23.00
C LEU A 765 20.34 5.72 -21.54
N LYS A 766 19.14 5.89 -20.96
CA LYS A 766 18.87 5.56 -19.56
C LYS A 766 17.97 4.34 -19.44
N GLN A 767 17.03 4.16 -20.37
CA GLN A 767 16.12 3.03 -20.39
C GLN A 767 16.18 2.32 -21.74
N PHE A 768 16.13 0.99 -21.73
CA PHE A 768 16.11 0.19 -22.94
C PHE A 768 15.20 -1.01 -22.76
N GLN A 769 14.30 -1.23 -23.71
CA GLN A 769 13.40 -2.37 -23.79
C GLN A 769 13.73 -3.18 -25.04
N ILE A 770 13.82 -4.50 -24.89
CA ILE A 770 14.11 -5.45 -25.96
C ILE A 770 12.99 -6.48 -25.99
N THR A 771 12.32 -6.60 -27.13
CA THR A 771 11.43 -7.72 -27.43
C THR A 771 12.25 -8.81 -28.11
N ILE A 772 12.42 -9.95 -27.45
CA ILE A 772 13.21 -11.07 -27.95
C ILE A 772 12.36 -11.89 -28.92
N SER A 773 12.87 -12.04 -30.14
CA SER A 773 12.40 -13.01 -31.12
C SER A 773 13.40 -14.16 -31.25
N PRO A 774 13.01 -15.33 -31.79
CA PRO A 774 13.88 -16.50 -31.90
C PRO A 774 15.21 -16.24 -32.65
N ASP A 775 15.23 -15.25 -33.55
CA ASP A 775 16.41 -14.91 -34.36
C ASP A 775 17.42 -14.00 -33.63
N VAL A 776 17.11 -13.53 -32.41
CA VAL A 776 17.96 -12.59 -31.68
C VAL A 776 19.13 -13.32 -31.03
N ASN A 777 20.36 -12.91 -31.37
CA ASN A 777 21.56 -13.48 -30.76
C ASN A 777 21.78 -12.93 -29.34
N ILE A 778 21.35 -13.70 -28.34
CA ILE A 778 21.43 -13.34 -26.93
C ILE A 778 22.88 -13.19 -26.43
N SER A 779 23.84 -13.95 -26.97
CA SER A 779 25.25 -13.81 -26.60
C SER A 779 25.79 -12.40 -26.87
N HIS A 780 25.33 -11.77 -27.95
CA HIS A 780 25.73 -10.40 -28.29
C HIS A 780 25.08 -9.39 -27.33
N ILE A 781 23.80 -9.58 -26.98
CA ILE A 781 23.11 -8.77 -25.97
C ILE A 781 23.81 -8.89 -24.62
N ALA A 782 24.17 -10.10 -24.21
CA ALA A 782 24.89 -10.38 -22.97
C ALA A 782 26.25 -9.65 -22.92
N SER A 783 27.03 -9.69 -24.01
CA SER A 783 28.30 -8.94 -24.09
C SER A 783 28.10 -7.42 -24.00
N SER A 784 26.99 -6.93 -24.55
CA SER A 784 26.61 -5.51 -24.49
C SER A 784 26.23 -5.11 -23.07
N ILE A 785 25.42 -5.93 -22.38
CA ILE A 785 25.10 -5.73 -20.96
C ILE A 785 26.36 -5.66 -20.10
N GLN A 786 27.32 -6.57 -20.31
CA GLN A 786 28.56 -6.55 -19.53
C GLN A 786 29.37 -5.26 -19.73
N SER A 787 29.33 -4.68 -20.94
CA SER A 787 30.08 -3.46 -21.26
C SER A 787 29.28 -2.17 -21.05
N ASN A 788 27.98 -2.25 -20.73
CA ASN A 788 27.10 -1.10 -20.53
C ASN A 788 27.60 -0.15 -19.43
N SER A 789 27.69 1.14 -19.76
CA SER A 789 28.02 2.21 -18.79
C SER A 789 26.91 3.24 -18.58
N THR A 790 25.75 3.11 -19.22
CA THR A 790 24.75 4.18 -19.31
C THR A 790 23.33 3.76 -18.97
N VAL A 791 22.89 2.58 -19.45
CA VAL A 791 21.52 2.10 -19.26
C VAL A 791 21.33 1.68 -17.82
N THR A 792 20.36 2.31 -17.16
CA THR A 792 20.01 2.06 -15.76
C THR A 792 18.74 1.22 -15.63
N HIS A 793 17.85 1.28 -16.62
CA HIS A 793 16.61 0.52 -16.69
C HIS A 793 16.62 -0.36 -17.93
N LEU A 794 16.50 -1.67 -17.75
CA LEU A 794 16.52 -2.62 -18.84
C LEU A 794 15.29 -3.52 -18.75
N ARG A 795 14.54 -3.64 -19.84
CA ARG A 795 13.34 -4.47 -19.92
C ARG A 795 13.46 -5.49 -21.04
N PHE A 796 13.09 -6.73 -20.76
CA PHE A 796 12.97 -7.80 -21.74
C PHE A 796 11.53 -8.25 -21.86
N VAL A 797 11.07 -8.47 -23.09
CA VAL A 797 9.72 -8.96 -23.41
C VAL A 797 9.82 -10.13 -24.39
N GLY A 798 9.10 -11.23 -24.16
CA GLY A 798 9.03 -12.37 -25.09
C GLY A 798 9.76 -13.63 -24.61
N GLN A 799 9.96 -14.62 -25.50
CA GLN A 799 10.52 -15.92 -25.11
C GLN A 799 12.05 -15.90 -25.13
N ILE A 800 12.67 -16.43 -24.07
CA ILE A 800 14.13 -16.62 -23.95
C ILE A 800 14.37 -18.08 -23.64
N GLU A 801 15.23 -18.74 -24.40
CA GLU A 801 15.65 -20.11 -24.09
C GLU A 801 16.41 -20.18 -22.76
N GLU A 802 16.34 -21.33 -22.09
CA GLU A 802 16.94 -21.51 -20.76
C GLU A 802 18.47 -21.29 -20.75
N THR A 803 19.15 -21.74 -21.80
CA THR A 803 20.60 -21.56 -22.03
C THR A 803 20.98 -20.09 -22.21
N ASP A 804 20.15 -19.35 -22.94
CA ASP A 804 20.30 -17.94 -23.20
C ASP A 804 20.04 -17.09 -21.95
N MET A 805 19.05 -17.48 -21.14
CA MET A 805 18.79 -16.82 -19.86
C MET A 805 19.97 -16.95 -18.91
N THR A 806 20.59 -18.13 -18.84
CA THR A 806 21.83 -18.34 -18.06
C THR A 806 22.95 -17.40 -18.52
N THR A 807 23.05 -17.16 -19.83
CA THR A 807 24.04 -16.24 -20.42
C THR A 807 23.76 -14.78 -20.05
N LEU A 808 22.48 -14.36 -20.06
CA LEU A 808 22.07 -13.04 -19.60
C LEU A 808 22.31 -12.83 -18.10
N ILE A 809 22.01 -13.81 -17.25
CA ILE A 809 22.25 -13.72 -15.81
C ILE A 809 23.74 -13.51 -15.50
N LYS A 810 24.63 -14.25 -16.18
CA LYS A 810 26.09 -14.03 -16.07
C LYS A 810 26.50 -12.63 -16.50
N ALA A 811 25.83 -12.05 -17.49
CA ALA A 811 26.08 -10.68 -17.91
C ALA A 811 25.60 -9.65 -16.89
N PHE A 812 24.41 -9.82 -16.31
CA PHE A 812 23.89 -8.93 -15.27
C PHE A 812 24.73 -8.94 -14.01
N ARG A 813 25.26 -10.12 -13.61
CA ARG A 813 26.15 -10.24 -12.45
C ARG A 813 27.39 -9.37 -12.57
N LYS A 814 27.90 -9.17 -13.80
CA LYS A 814 29.07 -8.31 -14.07
C LYS A 814 28.71 -6.83 -14.27
N ASN A 815 27.44 -6.49 -14.46
CA ASN A 815 27.02 -5.13 -14.75
C ASN A 815 26.73 -4.35 -13.46
N THR A 816 27.41 -3.24 -13.22
CA THR A 816 27.24 -2.43 -12.00
C THR A 816 26.42 -1.14 -12.21
N ILE A 817 25.72 -1.01 -13.33
CA ILE A 817 25.02 0.23 -13.72
C ILE A 817 23.51 0.05 -13.73
N ILE A 818 23.02 -1.12 -14.15
CA ILE A 818 21.59 -1.42 -14.21
C ILE A 818 21.04 -1.44 -12.79
N SER A 819 20.12 -0.51 -12.51
CA SER A 819 19.42 -0.39 -11.23
C SER A 819 18.00 -0.92 -11.28
N HIS A 820 17.43 -1.09 -12.48
CA HIS A 820 16.10 -1.64 -12.69
C HIS A 820 16.15 -2.67 -13.82
N LEU A 821 15.76 -3.92 -13.52
CA LEU A 821 15.61 -5.00 -14.50
C LEU A 821 14.14 -5.46 -14.53
N SER A 822 13.54 -5.50 -15.72
CA SER A 822 12.14 -5.91 -15.92
C SER A 822 12.09 -7.07 -16.91
N LEU A 823 11.52 -8.20 -16.50
CA LEU A 823 11.36 -9.41 -17.30
C LEU A 823 9.86 -9.64 -17.48
N LYS A 824 9.37 -9.64 -18.72
CA LYS A 824 7.94 -9.76 -19.01
C LYS A 824 7.68 -10.83 -20.07
N GLU A 825 6.71 -11.71 -19.81
CA GLU A 825 6.30 -12.77 -20.75
C GLU A 825 7.45 -13.73 -21.13
N ILE A 826 8.42 -13.89 -20.23
CA ILE A 826 9.57 -14.80 -20.39
C ILE A 826 9.33 -16.02 -19.51
N GLU A 827 9.33 -17.23 -20.07
CA GLU A 827 9.25 -18.44 -19.24
C GLU A 827 10.56 -18.65 -18.46
N ILE A 828 10.50 -18.49 -17.13
CA ILE A 828 11.68 -18.62 -16.26
C ILE A 828 11.56 -19.94 -15.49
N SER A 829 12.54 -20.84 -15.65
CA SER A 829 12.65 -22.03 -14.84
C SER A 829 12.98 -21.67 -13.37
N LEU A 830 12.60 -22.52 -12.41
CA LEU A 830 12.91 -22.27 -10.99
C LEU A 830 14.43 -22.14 -10.75
N LEU A 831 15.25 -22.87 -11.52
CA LEU A 831 16.71 -22.76 -11.49
C LEU A 831 17.18 -21.37 -11.93
N ASN A 832 16.65 -20.85 -13.05
CA ASN A 832 17.00 -19.51 -13.52
C ASN A 832 16.52 -18.42 -12.55
N LEU A 833 15.35 -18.59 -11.93
CA LEU A 833 14.86 -17.66 -10.91
C LEU A 833 15.84 -17.56 -9.73
N ARG A 834 16.31 -18.69 -9.22
CA ARG A 834 17.34 -18.73 -8.16
C ARG A 834 18.61 -18.02 -8.58
N GLN A 835 19.09 -18.31 -9.79
CA GLN A 835 20.28 -17.65 -10.32
C GLN A 835 20.11 -16.13 -10.50
N ILE A 836 18.90 -15.66 -10.85
CA ILE A 836 18.57 -14.22 -10.90
C ILE A 836 18.65 -13.62 -9.48
N PHE A 837 18.12 -14.30 -8.48
CA PHE A 837 18.20 -13.84 -7.09
C PHE A 837 19.63 -13.82 -6.57
N ASP A 838 20.42 -14.87 -6.81
CA ASP A 838 21.84 -14.90 -6.47
C ASP A 838 22.60 -13.74 -7.14
N MET A 839 22.34 -13.53 -8.43
CA MET A 839 22.94 -12.42 -9.19
C MET A 839 22.53 -11.06 -8.65
N SER A 840 21.29 -10.91 -8.19
CA SER A 840 20.81 -9.67 -7.58
C SER A 840 21.47 -9.38 -6.23
N TYR A 841 21.89 -10.42 -5.51
CA TYR A 841 22.62 -10.29 -4.25
C TYR A 841 24.05 -9.79 -4.50
N ASP A 842 24.70 -10.31 -5.54
CA ASP A 842 26.03 -9.87 -5.97
C ASP A 842 26.00 -8.43 -6.52
N ASN A 843 24.90 -8.03 -7.14
CA ASN A 843 24.74 -6.74 -7.81
C ASN A 843 24.15 -5.66 -6.89
N ARG A 844 25.01 -4.97 -6.13
CA ARG A 844 24.63 -3.88 -5.20
C ARG A 844 23.89 -2.69 -5.83
N LYS A 845 23.87 -2.59 -7.16
CA LYS A 845 23.28 -1.46 -7.88
C LYS A 845 21.88 -1.78 -8.38
N LEU A 846 21.53 -3.06 -8.54
CA LEU A 846 20.18 -3.48 -8.86
C LEU A 846 19.26 -3.20 -7.66
N ARG A 847 18.29 -2.29 -7.85
CA ARG A 847 17.33 -1.85 -6.84
C ARG A 847 15.92 -2.34 -7.11
N VAL A 848 15.57 -2.56 -8.37
CA VAL A 848 14.24 -3.00 -8.77
C VAL A 848 14.35 -4.20 -9.72
N LEU A 849 13.60 -5.25 -9.41
CA LEU A 849 13.43 -6.43 -10.25
C LEU A 849 11.94 -6.67 -10.48
N GLU A 850 11.47 -6.49 -11.72
CA GLU A 850 10.10 -6.78 -12.10
C GLU A 850 10.04 -8.10 -12.89
N ILE A 851 9.10 -8.98 -12.56
CA ILE A 851 8.91 -10.29 -13.20
C ILE A 851 7.42 -10.46 -13.51
N HIS A 852 6.99 -10.14 -14.73
CA HIS A 852 5.57 -10.13 -15.12
C HIS A 852 5.23 -11.32 -16.02
N HIS A 853 4.28 -12.17 -15.63
CA HIS A 853 3.81 -13.30 -16.44
C HIS A 853 4.92 -14.27 -16.88
N CYS A 854 5.85 -14.57 -15.98
CA CYS A 854 7.06 -15.35 -16.29
C CYS A 854 7.02 -16.83 -15.85
N THR A 855 5.85 -17.34 -15.44
CA THR A 855 5.73 -18.70 -14.87
C THR A 855 4.61 -19.47 -15.51
N SER A 856 4.84 -20.75 -15.81
CA SER A 856 3.76 -21.70 -16.06
C SER A 856 2.93 -21.93 -14.79
N ASP A 857 1.62 -22.14 -14.94
CA ASP A 857 0.68 -22.26 -13.82
C ASP A 857 1.05 -23.37 -12.82
N SER A 858 1.72 -24.43 -13.30
CA SER A 858 2.15 -25.57 -12.48
C SER A 858 3.18 -25.21 -11.41
N ASN A 859 3.97 -24.15 -11.60
CA ASN A 859 5.09 -23.78 -10.71
C ASN A 859 4.82 -22.54 -9.84
N ARG A 860 3.63 -21.94 -9.92
CA ARG A 860 3.32 -20.66 -9.29
C ARG A 860 3.57 -20.63 -7.77
N ASN A 861 3.23 -21.70 -7.06
CA ASN A 861 3.41 -21.78 -5.60
C ASN A 861 4.89 -21.84 -5.20
N LEU A 862 5.71 -22.61 -5.93
CA LEU A 862 7.15 -22.71 -5.69
C LEU A 862 7.84 -21.38 -6.01
N PHE A 863 7.43 -20.71 -7.10
CA PHE A 863 7.88 -19.37 -7.43
C PHE A 863 7.58 -18.37 -6.30
N GLN A 864 6.35 -18.36 -5.78
CA GLN A 864 5.97 -17.48 -4.67
C GLN A 864 6.77 -17.77 -3.39
N GLN A 865 7.12 -19.02 -3.11
CA GLN A 865 7.97 -19.39 -1.98
C GLN A 865 9.39 -18.86 -2.17
N GLU A 866 9.98 -19.05 -3.36
CA GLU A 866 11.33 -18.58 -3.67
C GLU A 866 11.43 -17.06 -3.65
N ILE A 867 10.42 -16.35 -4.18
CA ILE A 867 10.34 -14.88 -4.11
C ILE A 867 10.28 -14.42 -2.66
N LYS A 868 9.45 -15.05 -1.82
CA LYS A 868 9.36 -14.72 -0.39
C LYS A 868 10.68 -14.96 0.34
N GLN A 869 11.38 -16.04 0.01
CA GLN A 869 12.69 -16.34 0.56
C GLN A 869 13.72 -15.28 0.14
N SER A 870 13.82 -15.00 -1.16
CA SER A 870 14.74 -13.99 -1.69
C SER A 870 14.48 -12.58 -1.16
N LEU A 871 13.21 -12.17 -1.01
CA LEU A 871 12.82 -10.91 -0.38
C LEU A 871 13.28 -10.81 1.09
N SER A 872 13.41 -11.95 1.79
CA SER A 872 13.93 -11.97 3.16
C SER A 872 15.46 -11.81 3.21
N GLU A 873 16.15 -12.21 2.15
CA GLU A 873 17.62 -12.23 2.03
C GLU A 873 18.19 -10.93 1.40
N ASN A 874 17.53 -10.33 0.40
CA ASN A 874 18.01 -9.14 -0.32
C ASN A 874 17.15 -7.88 -0.03
N ARG A 875 17.57 -7.06 0.94
CA ARG A 875 16.78 -5.94 1.51
C ARG A 875 16.78 -4.65 0.71
N THR A 876 17.67 -4.54 -0.27
CA THR A 876 17.80 -3.35 -1.11
C THR A 876 17.12 -3.50 -2.47
N LEU A 877 16.62 -4.70 -2.76
CA LEU A 877 15.98 -5.05 -4.00
C LEU A 877 14.46 -5.09 -3.81
N GLU A 878 13.75 -4.20 -4.49
CA GLU A 878 12.30 -4.23 -4.62
C GLU A 878 11.93 -5.22 -5.73
N ILE A 879 11.15 -6.25 -5.40
CA ILE A 879 10.72 -7.27 -6.35
C ILE A 879 9.22 -7.11 -6.61
N PHE A 880 8.85 -6.92 -7.87
CA PHE A 880 7.46 -6.86 -8.33
C PHE A 880 7.16 -8.10 -9.17
N VAL A 881 6.15 -8.88 -8.81
CA VAL A 881 5.78 -10.14 -9.49
C VAL A 881 4.30 -10.18 -9.83
#